data_AF-A0A9Q3UJN7-F1
#
_entry.id   AF-A0A9Q3UJN7-F1
#
_cell.length_a   1.000
_cell.length_b   1.000
_cell.length_c   1.000
_cell.angle_alpha   90.00
_cell.angle_beta   90.00
_cell.angle_gamma   90.00
#
_symmetry.space_group_name_H-M   'P 1'
#
loop_
_entity.id
_entity.type
_entity.pdbx_description
1 polymer ?
#
loop_
_entity_poly.entity_id
_entity_poly.type
_entity_poly.pdbx_seq_one_letter_code
_entity_poly.pdbx_strand_id
1 'polypeptide(L)'
;MAERLGASNRVVNGLRRAEMAGELPVQSLSEWKRLEPHEAISLFQRMEGFGLKSALELNQMLTEYLADQDEEDGERREEEPGITSGDEEPNSAGSSVADVEILKLLQHTGASARLENALRATSMHPGLPVSTVYEWRDLGSRRASCLFRRIPNLGSKSINELVDLIEGYLAGNTPFLYVPLTTEQDDSRPAWSEILSMAQLGDVIFSNTDSREARILENRFKDNQTLEEIGQKEGVTRERIRQIEKKALRKIRHPLKNRNINKFFDQNRDSIWSSLSDKSYLSRGEVRSFYPKLDYRIAIAIDAVYGSINEFLGHFAFEVDGVWVKEQIDQKKVDSAKSLLESLPKNRRLPVPVALIEQDLEKNKRELEIALEKTNRVSLYRNVLLRGPATKRKRRTVDLWHIFNYYFNGGPARIIEVWEKYVTHVKDDICSPRDLLIVMSESDHIFQKMGNFGWSAVTREVPIPPEELVMAAPSLSVLPAAREKMIGQSGSLRNILISLLRRQGPLPYRKIQKAAKNELKDRYSPGSVAGILGSNPEFEFFAPGIIGLYENKNEETIVDQVKGYLLRISQVKPYILDKVGGYPDMQYPAWGADAEVLWARWLRDEGRNDYLYSLLNVSETKEWRVSESERNYWESLKRQYGSIQCLPDVADSSPAEFDGGDIIKFAKFCWLFKGANWISANRILGQRIDSVHCGPYMVGLMCQLGVLKAENQWYTSHTLGERSYPIMLQLLEAWDSSIFPEEAVLRICRDALMAAPSQGWVTGSFAVNLEGALDIESNGIRDREDNYETDLDELMLESVINDL
;
A
#
# COMPACT_ATOMS: atom_id res chain seq x y z
N MET A 1 -15.28 14.98 -52.95
CA MET A 1 -14.35 14.44 -53.98
C MET A 1 -12.94 14.28 -53.46
N ALA A 2 -12.30 15.35 -52.96
CA ALA A 2 -10.94 15.30 -52.39
C ALA A 2 -10.74 14.20 -51.33
N GLU A 3 -11.73 13.95 -50.47
CA GLU A 3 -11.70 12.83 -49.50
C GLU A 3 -11.67 11.45 -50.17
N ARG A 4 -12.47 11.26 -51.23
CA ARG A 4 -12.49 9.99 -52.00
C ARG A 4 -11.19 9.76 -52.77
N LEU A 5 -10.54 10.83 -53.21
CA LEU A 5 -9.26 10.77 -53.92
C LEU A 5 -8.05 10.69 -52.96
N GLY A 6 -8.25 10.66 -51.64
CA GLY A 6 -7.18 10.49 -50.66
C GLY A 6 -6.33 11.75 -50.43
N ALA A 7 -6.93 12.93 -50.51
CA ALA A 7 -6.20 14.19 -50.29
C ALA A 7 -5.66 14.28 -48.85
N SER A 8 -4.55 14.98 -48.64
CA SER A 8 -4.00 15.13 -47.29
C SER A 8 -5.01 15.79 -46.34
N ASN A 9 -4.92 15.45 -45.04
CA ASN A 9 -5.76 16.07 -44.00
C ASN A 9 -5.71 17.61 -44.02
N ARG A 10 -4.61 18.20 -44.50
CA ARG A 10 -4.49 19.66 -44.67
C ARG A 10 -5.38 20.20 -45.79
N VAL A 11 -5.47 19.51 -46.93
CA VAL A 11 -6.37 19.86 -48.03
C VAL A 11 -7.83 19.64 -47.62
N VAL A 12 -8.14 18.49 -47.02
CA VAL A 12 -9.51 18.16 -46.56
C VAL A 12 -10.01 19.15 -45.52
N ASN A 13 -9.22 19.43 -44.46
CA ASN A 13 -9.61 20.38 -43.41
C ASN A 13 -9.62 21.83 -43.89
N GLY A 14 -8.84 22.15 -44.93
CA GLY A 14 -8.88 23.46 -45.58
C GLY A 14 -10.18 23.66 -46.35
N LEU A 15 -10.57 22.68 -47.17
CA LEU A 15 -11.83 22.71 -47.93
C LEU A 15 -13.06 22.74 -47.02
N ARG A 16 -13.10 21.91 -45.96
CA ARG A 16 -14.23 21.91 -45.00
C ARG A 16 -14.40 23.26 -44.29
N ARG A 17 -13.30 23.95 -43.96
CA ARG A 17 -13.37 25.28 -43.34
C ARG A 17 -13.90 26.34 -44.31
N ALA A 18 -13.40 26.34 -45.55
CA ALA A 18 -13.88 27.25 -46.59
C ALA A 18 -15.35 26.99 -46.95
N GLU A 19 -15.79 25.72 -46.96
CA GLU A 19 -17.20 25.34 -47.16
C GLU A 19 -18.08 25.82 -45.99
N MET A 20 -17.65 25.64 -44.74
CA MET A 20 -18.37 26.15 -43.56
C MET A 20 -18.45 27.68 -43.52
N ALA A 21 -17.44 28.38 -44.05
CA ALA A 21 -17.41 29.83 -44.16
C ALA A 21 -18.20 30.36 -45.38
N GLY A 22 -18.65 29.49 -46.29
CA GLY A 22 -19.28 29.89 -47.55
C GLY A 22 -18.32 30.52 -48.57
N GLU A 23 -17.02 30.34 -48.39
CA GLU A 23 -15.95 30.98 -49.16
C GLU A 23 -15.29 30.04 -50.19
N LEU A 24 -15.93 28.90 -50.49
CA LEU A 24 -15.40 27.93 -51.45
C LEU A 24 -15.44 28.53 -52.88
N PRO A 25 -14.29 28.73 -53.56
CA PRO A 25 -14.25 29.43 -54.86
C PRO A 25 -14.93 28.65 -56.00
N VAL A 26 -14.98 27.32 -55.86
CA VAL A 26 -15.49 26.37 -56.87
C VAL A 26 -16.24 25.28 -56.13
N GLN A 27 -17.50 25.06 -56.45
CA GLN A 27 -18.39 24.11 -55.76
C GLN A 27 -18.57 22.79 -56.53
N SER A 28 -18.22 22.75 -57.82
CA SER A 28 -18.37 21.55 -58.65
C SER A 28 -17.16 21.27 -59.55
N LEU A 29 -17.01 20.01 -59.97
CA LEU A 29 -16.00 19.59 -60.96
C LEU A 29 -16.23 20.27 -62.33
N SER A 30 -17.48 20.58 -62.66
CA SER A 30 -17.84 21.26 -63.91
C SER A 30 -17.37 22.72 -63.92
N GLU A 31 -17.41 23.40 -62.78
CA GLU A 31 -16.81 24.73 -62.60
C GLU A 31 -15.28 24.66 -62.61
N TRP A 32 -14.71 23.63 -61.97
CA TRP A 32 -13.26 23.40 -62.00
C TRP A 32 -12.72 23.21 -63.43
N LYS A 33 -13.42 22.42 -64.26
CA LYS A 33 -13.05 22.19 -65.68
C LYS A 33 -12.99 23.48 -66.51
N ARG A 34 -13.65 24.56 -66.08
CA ARG A 34 -13.69 25.84 -66.82
C ARG A 34 -12.54 26.79 -66.45
N LEU A 35 -11.74 26.45 -65.44
CA LEU A 35 -10.63 27.26 -64.98
C LEU A 35 -9.32 26.76 -65.56
N GLU A 36 -8.45 27.68 -65.94
CA GLU A 36 -7.07 27.32 -66.25
C GLU A 36 -6.33 26.91 -64.96
N PRO A 37 -5.36 25.97 -65.00
CA PRO A 37 -4.71 25.43 -63.80
C PRO A 37 -4.12 26.51 -62.88
N HIS A 38 -3.55 27.57 -63.46
CA HIS A 38 -2.97 28.67 -62.71
C HIS A 38 -4.02 29.55 -62.01
N GLU A 39 -5.21 29.70 -62.61
CA GLU A 39 -6.35 30.41 -62.02
C GLU A 39 -6.93 29.62 -60.85
N ALA A 40 -7.12 28.30 -61.03
CA ALA A 40 -7.59 27.39 -59.98
C ALA A 40 -6.63 27.40 -58.77
N ILE A 41 -5.32 27.31 -59.01
CA ILE A 41 -4.33 27.39 -57.94
C ILE A 41 -4.38 28.74 -57.22
N SER A 42 -4.49 29.86 -57.95
CA SER A 42 -4.54 31.20 -57.35
C SER A 42 -5.79 31.43 -56.49
N LEU A 43 -6.96 30.95 -56.94
CA LEU A 43 -8.21 31.06 -56.21
C LEU A 43 -8.15 30.31 -54.87
N PHE A 44 -7.69 29.07 -54.89
CA PHE A 44 -7.59 28.26 -53.67
C PHE A 44 -6.45 28.72 -52.75
N GLN A 45 -5.36 29.28 -53.29
CA GLN A 45 -4.27 29.85 -52.47
C GLN A 45 -4.71 31.05 -51.63
N ARG A 46 -5.73 31.79 -52.06
CA ARG A 46 -6.23 32.99 -51.34
C ARG A 46 -7.12 32.66 -50.15
N MET A 47 -7.55 31.39 -50.01
CA MET A 47 -8.39 30.98 -48.87
C MET A 47 -7.57 30.94 -47.58
N GLU A 48 -8.20 31.34 -46.48
CA GLU A 48 -7.56 31.35 -45.17
C GLU A 48 -7.14 29.92 -44.74
N GLY A 49 -5.84 29.73 -44.49
CA GLY A 49 -5.27 28.43 -44.11
C GLY A 49 -5.03 27.46 -45.28
N PHE A 50 -5.17 27.90 -46.54
CA PHE A 50 -4.94 27.09 -47.74
C PHE A 50 -3.74 27.60 -48.55
N GLY A 51 -2.52 27.24 -48.13
CA GLY A 51 -1.29 27.71 -48.79
C GLY A 51 -1.03 27.07 -50.18
N LEU A 52 -0.05 27.62 -50.91
CA LEU A 52 0.35 27.21 -52.26
C LEU A 52 0.50 25.68 -52.43
N LYS A 53 1.11 25.01 -51.45
CA LYS A 53 1.32 23.56 -51.49
C LYS A 53 0.01 22.75 -51.43
N SER A 54 -1.04 23.27 -50.78
CA SER A 54 -2.35 22.63 -50.73
C SER A 54 -3.12 22.83 -52.04
N ALA A 55 -2.97 24.01 -52.65
CA ALA A 55 -3.57 24.34 -53.94
C ALA A 55 -2.95 23.52 -55.09
N LEU A 56 -1.63 23.36 -55.09
CA LEU A 56 -0.94 22.48 -56.06
C LEU A 56 -1.35 21.02 -55.90
N GLU A 57 -1.46 20.53 -54.66
CA GLU A 57 -1.91 19.17 -54.36
C GLU A 57 -3.35 18.93 -54.85
N LEU A 58 -4.28 19.85 -54.56
CA LEU A 58 -5.66 19.77 -55.03
C LEU A 58 -5.75 19.82 -56.56
N ASN A 59 -5.01 20.73 -57.20
CA ASN A 59 -5.00 20.86 -58.65
C ASN A 59 -4.46 19.61 -59.33
N GLN A 60 -3.32 19.08 -58.87
CA GLN A 60 -2.76 17.85 -59.39
C GLN A 60 -3.76 16.69 -59.30
N MET A 61 -4.41 16.52 -58.14
CA MET A 61 -5.37 15.43 -57.94
C MET A 61 -6.61 15.53 -58.84
N LEU A 62 -7.16 16.73 -59.02
CA LEU A 62 -8.35 16.92 -59.83
C LEU A 62 -8.02 16.85 -61.33
N THR A 63 -6.86 17.35 -61.76
CA THR A 63 -6.40 17.18 -63.14
C THR A 63 -6.14 15.71 -63.47
N GLU A 64 -5.48 14.95 -62.57
CA GLU A 64 -5.27 13.50 -62.74
C GLU A 64 -6.62 12.76 -62.83
N TYR A 65 -7.59 13.08 -61.96
CA TYR A 65 -8.91 12.46 -61.99
C TYR A 65 -9.69 12.73 -63.29
N LEU A 66 -9.58 13.93 -63.84
CA LEU A 66 -10.28 14.30 -65.06
C LEU A 66 -9.65 13.67 -66.30
N ALA A 67 -8.33 13.51 -66.34
CA ALA A 67 -7.63 12.81 -67.40
C ALA A 67 -8.02 11.33 -67.47
N ASP A 68 -8.15 10.65 -66.32
CA ASP A 68 -8.58 9.24 -66.24
C ASP A 68 -10.02 9.05 -66.76
N GLN A 69 -10.93 10.02 -66.56
CA GLN A 69 -12.31 9.93 -67.07
C GLN A 69 -12.38 10.11 -68.60
N ASP A 70 -11.52 10.96 -69.16
CA ASP A 70 -11.49 11.20 -70.60
C ASP A 70 -10.82 10.01 -71.36
N GLU A 71 -9.93 9.24 -70.72
CA GLU A 71 -9.40 7.96 -71.25
C GLU A 71 -10.42 6.80 -71.19
N GLU A 72 -11.19 6.65 -70.09
CA GLU A 72 -12.24 5.62 -69.97
C GLU A 72 -13.39 5.80 -70.99
N ASP A 73 -13.72 7.05 -71.36
CA ASP A 73 -14.70 7.36 -72.41
C ASP A 73 -14.15 7.18 -73.83
N GLY A 74 -12.82 7.22 -73.99
CA GLY A 74 -12.09 6.94 -75.23
C GLY A 74 -11.93 5.43 -75.50
N GLU A 75 -11.55 4.65 -74.50
CA GLU A 75 -11.38 3.18 -74.59
C GLU A 75 -12.72 2.43 -74.78
N ARG A 76 -13.89 3.04 -74.50
CA ARG A 76 -15.21 2.45 -74.79
C ARG A 76 -15.68 2.55 -76.24
N ARG A 77 -14.93 3.21 -77.13
CA ARG A 77 -15.34 3.43 -78.54
C ARG A 77 -14.60 2.57 -79.56
N GLU A 78 -13.60 1.80 -79.17
CA GLU A 78 -12.88 0.90 -80.07
C GLU A 78 -12.73 -0.46 -79.40
N GLU A 79 -13.62 -1.41 -79.74
CA GLU A 79 -13.34 -2.86 -79.83
C GLU A 79 -14.63 -3.63 -80.18
N GLU A 80 -14.81 -3.93 -81.48
CA GLU A 80 -15.59 -5.08 -81.96
C GLU A 80 -14.64 -6.25 -82.27
N PRO A 81 -15.08 -7.53 -82.16
CA PRO A 81 -14.17 -8.65 -81.95
C PRO A 81 -13.78 -9.37 -83.25
N GLY A 82 -12.49 -9.65 -83.40
CA GLY A 82 -11.93 -10.52 -84.45
C GLY A 82 -11.12 -11.67 -83.86
N ILE A 83 -11.63 -12.89 -84.03
CA ILE A 83 -10.99 -14.17 -83.69
C ILE A 83 -9.89 -14.48 -84.72
N THR A 84 -8.68 -14.86 -84.28
CA THR A 84 -7.91 -16.02 -84.83
C THR A 84 -6.65 -16.33 -84.02
N SER A 85 -6.43 -17.62 -83.84
CA SER A 85 -5.24 -18.35 -83.39
C SER A 85 -3.99 -18.12 -84.24
N GLY A 86 -2.80 -18.22 -83.64
CA GLY A 86 -1.54 -18.43 -84.36
C GLY A 86 -0.33 -18.34 -83.43
N ASP A 87 0.34 -19.47 -83.23
CA ASP A 87 1.65 -19.62 -82.60
C ASP A 87 2.72 -18.76 -83.29
N GLU A 88 3.63 -18.15 -82.52
CA GLU A 88 5.02 -17.84 -82.94
C GLU A 88 5.85 -17.35 -81.72
N GLU A 89 6.68 -18.22 -81.15
CA GLU A 89 7.99 -17.84 -80.58
C GLU A 89 9.05 -17.96 -81.71
N PRO A 90 10.29 -17.42 -81.64
CA PRO A 90 10.99 -16.73 -80.53
C PRO A 90 11.84 -15.48 -80.97
N ASN A 91 12.30 -14.64 -80.03
CA ASN A 91 13.74 -14.37 -79.81
C ASN A 91 14.07 -13.19 -78.87
N SER A 92 14.77 -13.56 -77.80
CA SER A 92 16.01 -13.00 -77.27
C SER A 92 16.05 -11.63 -76.57
N ALA A 93 16.56 -11.75 -75.33
CA ALA A 93 17.33 -10.77 -74.55
C ALA A 93 16.54 -9.77 -73.69
N GLY A 94 16.09 -10.25 -72.53
CA GLY A 94 15.72 -9.38 -71.40
C GLY A 94 15.34 -10.20 -70.17
N SER A 95 16.33 -10.50 -69.31
CA SER A 95 16.19 -10.89 -67.89
C SER A 95 14.83 -11.48 -67.47
N SER A 96 14.70 -12.81 -67.48
CA SER A 96 13.54 -13.53 -66.90
C SER A 96 13.51 -13.35 -65.38
N VAL A 97 12.88 -12.27 -64.91
CA VAL A 97 12.55 -12.07 -63.50
C VAL A 97 11.34 -12.95 -63.17
N ALA A 98 11.46 -13.81 -62.14
CA ALA A 98 10.38 -14.71 -61.73
C ALA A 98 9.14 -13.93 -61.29
N ASP A 99 7.93 -14.43 -61.58
CA ASP A 99 6.73 -13.81 -61.02
C ASP A 99 6.62 -14.13 -59.52
N VAL A 100 6.45 -13.10 -58.72
CA VAL A 100 6.49 -13.16 -57.26
C VAL A 100 5.31 -12.37 -56.71
N GLU A 101 4.62 -12.93 -55.72
CA GLU A 101 3.60 -12.19 -54.96
C GLU A 101 4.22 -10.96 -54.30
N ILE A 102 3.59 -9.80 -54.44
CA ILE A 102 4.07 -8.53 -53.88
C ILE A 102 4.32 -8.66 -52.36
N LEU A 103 3.47 -9.37 -51.63
CA LEU A 103 3.66 -9.62 -50.19
C LEU A 103 4.92 -10.46 -49.90
N LYS A 104 5.21 -11.48 -50.73
CA LYS A 104 6.43 -12.29 -50.60
C LYS A 104 7.67 -11.46 -50.95
N LEU A 105 7.59 -10.60 -51.97
CA LEU A 105 8.66 -9.67 -52.31
C LEU A 105 9.01 -8.75 -51.12
N LEU A 106 8.00 -8.14 -50.49
CA LEU A 106 8.18 -7.20 -49.37
C LEU A 106 8.85 -7.84 -48.14
N GLN A 107 8.52 -9.11 -47.85
CA GLN A 107 9.15 -9.87 -46.76
C GLN A 107 10.67 -10.07 -46.96
N HIS A 108 11.14 -10.00 -48.20
CA HIS A 108 12.53 -10.30 -48.57
C HIS A 108 13.35 -9.07 -48.99
N THR A 109 12.71 -7.91 -49.23
CA THR A 109 13.37 -6.68 -49.71
C THR A 109 13.59 -5.61 -48.65
N GLY A 110 13.16 -5.83 -47.40
CA GLY A 110 13.38 -4.88 -46.29
C GLY A 110 12.49 -3.64 -46.35
N ALA A 111 11.27 -3.80 -46.86
CA ALA A 111 10.25 -2.76 -46.87
C ALA A 111 9.96 -2.20 -45.47
N SER A 112 9.53 -0.94 -45.38
CA SER A 112 9.16 -0.34 -44.09
C SER A 112 8.00 -1.12 -43.45
N ALA A 113 8.06 -1.31 -42.13
CA ALA A 113 7.00 -1.98 -41.36
C ALA A 113 5.62 -1.31 -41.57
N ARG A 114 5.61 0.00 -41.91
CA ARG A 114 4.40 0.73 -42.27
C ARG A 114 3.80 0.25 -43.60
N LEU A 115 4.62 0.05 -44.64
CA LEU A 115 4.17 -0.48 -45.93
C LEU A 115 3.73 -1.95 -45.78
N GLU A 116 4.50 -2.75 -45.04
CA GLU A 116 4.21 -4.18 -44.83
C GLU A 116 2.91 -4.40 -44.04
N ASN A 117 2.70 -3.67 -42.94
CA ASN A 117 1.48 -3.79 -42.13
C ASN A 117 0.24 -3.25 -42.85
N ALA A 118 0.37 -2.18 -43.64
CA ALA A 118 -0.74 -1.63 -44.43
C ALA A 118 -1.22 -2.63 -45.50
N LEU A 119 -0.30 -3.30 -46.20
CA LEU A 119 -0.65 -4.24 -47.25
C LEU A 119 -1.12 -5.60 -46.70
N ARG A 120 -0.56 -6.08 -45.57
CA ARG A 120 -1.07 -7.28 -44.86
C ARG A 120 -2.46 -7.09 -44.28
N ALA A 121 -2.79 -5.89 -43.78
CA ALA A 121 -4.14 -5.59 -43.32
C ALA A 121 -5.16 -5.59 -44.46
N THR A 122 -4.74 -5.12 -45.65
CA THR A 122 -5.58 -5.07 -46.84
C THR A 122 -5.80 -6.45 -47.45
N SER A 123 -4.81 -7.35 -47.38
CA SER A 123 -4.97 -8.73 -47.86
C SER A 123 -6.00 -9.55 -47.06
N MET A 124 -6.47 -9.06 -45.90
CA MET A 124 -7.53 -9.71 -45.13
C MET A 124 -8.95 -9.31 -45.58
N HIS A 125 -9.17 -8.20 -46.31
CA HIS A 125 -10.42 -7.78 -46.99
C HIS A 125 -10.27 -6.37 -47.64
N PRO A 126 -10.74 -6.07 -48.87
CA PRO A 126 -10.74 -6.89 -50.10
C PRO A 126 -9.29 -7.00 -50.61
N GLY A 127 -8.93 -8.09 -51.31
CA GLY A 127 -7.55 -8.38 -51.73
C GLY A 127 -6.81 -7.22 -52.41
N LEU A 128 -5.48 -7.36 -52.51
CA LEU A 128 -4.64 -6.33 -53.14
C LEU A 128 -5.08 -6.07 -54.59
N PRO A 129 -5.05 -4.81 -55.07
CA PRO A 129 -5.48 -4.47 -56.43
C PRO A 129 -4.69 -5.17 -57.54
N VAL A 130 -3.39 -5.39 -57.28
CA VAL A 130 -2.56 -6.37 -57.99
C VAL A 130 -1.80 -7.16 -56.92
N SER A 131 -1.64 -8.46 -57.16
CA SER A 131 -1.13 -9.43 -56.19
C SER A 131 0.28 -9.89 -56.52
N THR A 132 0.68 -9.84 -57.79
CA THR A 132 2.02 -10.24 -58.26
C THR A 132 2.76 -9.10 -58.96
N VAL A 133 4.08 -9.25 -59.08
CA VAL A 133 4.93 -8.27 -59.77
C VAL A 133 4.68 -8.29 -61.29
N TYR A 134 4.29 -9.42 -61.86
CA TYR A 134 3.93 -9.50 -63.27
C TYR A 134 2.61 -8.77 -63.56
N GLU A 135 1.59 -8.93 -62.70
CA GLU A 135 0.35 -8.14 -62.78
C GLU A 135 0.63 -6.64 -62.66
N TRP A 136 1.55 -6.24 -61.78
CA TRP A 136 1.99 -4.86 -61.65
C TRP A 136 2.66 -4.34 -62.93
N ARG A 137 3.49 -5.16 -63.58
CA ARG A 137 4.20 -4.81 -64.80
C ARG A 137 3.25 -4.68 -65.99
N ASP A 138 2.33 -5.63 -66.16
CA ASP A 138 1.37 -5.66 -67.28
C ASP A 138 0.35 -4.51 -67.18
N LEU A 139 -0.04 -4.13 -65.97
CA LEU A 139 -0.90 -2.96 -65.75
C LEU A 139 -0.14 -1.62 -65.93
N GLY A 140 1.19 -1.64 -65.76
CA GLY A 140 2.07 -0.47 -65.79
C GLY A 140 2.14 0.26 -64.45
N SER A 141 3.35 0.64 -64.03
CA SER A 141 3.63 1.23 -62.70
C SER A 141 2.75 2.43 -62.33
N ARG A 142 2.36 3.25 -63.31
CA ARG A 142 1.47 4.41 -63.07
C ARG A 142 0.05 3.99 -62.69
N ARG A 143 -0.58 3.12 -63.47
CA ARG A 143 -1.95 2.62 -63.22
C ARG A 143 -1.99 1.77 -61.94
N ALA A 144 -0.98 0.91 -61.72
CA ALA A 144 -0.86 0.12 -60.49
C ALA A 144 -0.71 1.00 -59.22
N SER A 145 0.12 2.04 -59.28
CA SER A 145 0.28 3.00 -58.18
C SER A 145 -1.03 3.73 -57.84
N CYS A 146 -1.83 4.10 -58.86
CA CYS A 146 -3.14 4.73 -58.66
C CYS A 146 -4.13 3.80 -57.97
N LEU A 147 -4.14 2.50 -58.29
CA LEU A 147 -4.99 1.53 -57.59
C LEU A 147 -4.58 1.37 -56.13
N PHE A 148 -3.28 1.34 -55.83
CA PHE A 148 -2.78 1.26 -54.46
C PHE A 148 -3.04 2.54 -53.64
N ARG A 149 -3.15 3.71 -54.28
CA ARG A 149 -3.58 4.96 -53.60
C ARG A 149 -4.99 4.87 -53.02
N ARG A 150 -5.84 3.97 -53.52
CA ARG A 150 -7.20 3.76 -53.02
C ARG A 150 -7.24 2.94 -51.73
N ILE A 151 -6.11 2.36 -51.30
CA ILE A 151 -6.02 1.59 -50.05
C ILE A 151 -5.98 2.55 -48.85
N PRO A 152 -6.89 2.42 -47.87
CA PRO A 152 -6.90 3.26 -46.67
C PRO A 152 -5.56 3.21 -45.94
N ASN A 153 -5.07 4.36 -45.48
CA ASN A 153 -3.81 4.54 -44.74
C ASN A 153 -2.50 4.35 -45.53
N LEU A 154 -2.57 4.12 -46.85
CA LEU A 154 -1.40 4.08 -47.72
C LEU A 154 -1.04 5.49 -48.23
N GLY A 155 -0.01 6.11 -47.65
CA GLY A 155 0.43 7.46 -48.04
C GLY A 155 1.36 7.46 -49.25
N SER A 156 1.49 8.59 -49.93
CA SER A 156 2.34 8.78 -51.12
C SER A 156 3.80 8.32 -50.94
N LYS A 157 4.37 8.44 -49.74
CA LYS A 157 5.72 7.92 -49.44
C LYS A 157 5.80 6.40 -49.46
N SER A 158 4.78 5.70 -48.95
CA SER A 158 4.72 4.24 -48.94
C SER A 158 4.46 3.67 -50.33
N ILE A 159 3.75 4.43 -51.17
CA ILE A 159 3.51 4.07 -52.56
C ILE A 159 4.80 4.23 -53.37
N ASN A 160 5.50 5.35 -53.25
CA ASN A 160 6.79 5.52 -53.93
C ASN A 160 7.80 4.45 -53.48
N GLU A 161 7.82 4.11 -52.19
CA GLU A 161 8.62 2.98 -51.67
C GLU A 161 8.24 1.64 -52.33
N LEU A 162 6.95 1.37 -52.52
CA LEU A 162 6.47 0.18 -53.22
C LEU A 162 6.89 0.17 -54.70
N VAL A 163 6.77 1.31 -55.40
CA VAL A 163 7.24 1.47 -56.79
C VAL A 163 8.73 1.21 -56.89
N ASP A 164 9.54 1.86 -56.06
CA ASP A 164 11.00 1.73 -56.06
C ASP A 164 11.45 0.27 -55.83
N LEU A 165 10.74 -0.46 -54.97
CA LEU A 165 11.02 -1.88 -54.69
C LEU A 165 10.64 -2.80 -55.84
N ILE A 166 9.47 -2.60 -56.45
CA ILE A 166 8.99 -3.43 -57.57
C ILE A 166 9.78 -3.14 -58.84
N GLU A 167 10.03 -1.87 -59.15
CA GLU A 167 10.87 -1.48 -60.29
C GLU A 167 12.33 -1.88 -60.08
N GLY A 168 12.82 -1.82 -58.84
CA GLY A 168 14.12 -2.40 -58.47
C GLY A 168 14.19 -3.90 -58.71
N TYR A 169 13.10 -4.64 -58.47
CA TYR A 169 13.00 -6.07 -58.75
C TYR A 169 12.93 -6.39 -60.24
N LEU A 170 12.09 -5.67 -60.99
CA LEU A 170 11.99 -5.80 -62.45
C LEU A 170 13.30 -5.42 -63.16
N ALA A 171 14.06 -4.47 -62.60
CA ALA A 171 15.38 -4.08 -63.09
C ALA A 171 16.52 -5.03 -62.65
N GLY A 172 16.23 -6.10 -61.90
CA GLY A 172 17.23 -7.06 -61.42
C GLY A 172 18.15 -6.53 -60.29
N ASN A 173 17.80 -5.38 -59.69
CA ASN A 173 18.63 -4.69 -58.69
C ASN A 173 18.29 -5.05 -57.25
N THR A 174 17.20 -5.77 -56.98
CA THR A 174 16.88 -6.27 -55.63
C THR A 174 17.36 -7.71 -55.45
N PRO A 175 18.26 -8.01 -54.49
CA PRO A 175 18.80 -9.35 -54.32
C PRO A 175 17.76 -10.29 -53.72
N PHE A 176 17.27 -11.25 -54.51
CA PHE A 176 16.47 -12.38 -54.05
C PHE A 176 17.41 -13.41 -53.42
N LEU A 177 17.37 -13.60 -52.10
CA LEU A 177 18.05 -14.71 -51.43
C LEU A 177 17.21 -15.99 -51.59
N TYR A 178 17.43 -16.71 -52.70
CA TYR A 178 17.02 -18.11 -52.84
C TYR A 178 18.06 -19.00 -52.15
N VAL A 179 17.66 -19.86 -51.21
CA VAL A 179 18.53 -20.89 -50.63
C VAL A 179 17.97 -22.28 -51.03
N PRO A 180 18.62 -23.02 -51.94
CA PRO A 180 18.33 -24.41 -52.17
C PRO A 180 18.96 -25.28 -51.07
N LEU A 181 18.25 -26.34 -50.67
CA LEU A 181 18.79 -27.42 -49.85
C LEU A 181 19.78 -28.25 -50.68
N THR A 182 21.08 -28.17 -50.38
CA THR A 182 21.96 -29.29 -49.95
C THR A 182 23.44 -29.00 -50.17
N THR A 183 24.22 -29.34 -49.12
CA THR A 183 25.59 -29.88 -49.06
C THR A 183 26.81 -29.14 -49.64
N GLU A 184 27.72 -28.87 -48.69
CA GLU A 184 29.20 -28.89 -48.74
C GLU A 184 30.01 -27.63 -49.13
N GLN A 185 30.67 -27.10 -48.09
CA GLN A 185 31.99 -26.46 -47.97
C GLN A 185 32.25 -25.10 -48.65
N ASP A 186 32.43 -24.04 -47.83
CA ASP A 186 33.78 -23.58 -47.40
C ASP A 186 33.67 -22.50 -46.29
N ASP A 187 34.50 -22.66 -45.27
CA ASP A 187 34.55 -21.94 -43.99
C ASP A 187 35.32 -20.62 -44.12
N SER A 188 34.67 -19.45 -43.94
CA SER A 188 35.33 -18.19 -43.49
C SER A 188 34.39 -16.97 -43.37
N ARG A 189 33.21 -17.11 -42.73
CA ARG A 189 32.43 -15.95 -42.24
C ARG A 189 31.85 -16.26 -40.86
N PRO A 190 31.94 -15.37 -39.87
CA PRO A 190 31.40 -15.64 -38.54
C PRO A 190 29.89 -15.86 -38.65
N ALA A 191 29.42 -17.01 -38.16
CA ALA A 191 28.01 -17.33 -38.08
C ALA A 191 27.33 -16.33 -37.12
N TRP A 192 26.45 -15.49 -37.64
CA TRP A 192 25.71 -14.47 -36.88
C TRP A 192 24.61 -15.07 -35.97
N SER A 193 24.75 -16.29 -35.47
CA SER A 193 23.67 -17.10 -34.89
C SER A 193 23.67 -17.22 -33.36
N GLU A 194 24.64 -16.67 -32.64
CA GLU A 194 24.74 -16.79 -31.18
C GLU A 194 24.83 -15.43 -30.50
N ILE A 195 23.71 -14.70 -30.38
CA ILE A 195 23.62 -13.63 -29.38
C ILE A 195 23.05 -14.24 -28.10
N LEU A 196 23.91 -14.51 -27.12
CA LEU A 196 23.55 -15.00 -25.79
C LEU A 196 23.94 -14.03 -24.66
N SER A 197 24.72 -12.98 -24.94
CA SER A 197 25.26 -12.07 -23.91
C SER A 197 25.12 -10.58 -24.25
N MET A 198 25.14 -9.74 -23.21
CA MET A 198 25.12 -8.28 -23.31
C MET A 198 26.30 -7.69 -24.11
N ALA A 199 27.44 -8.40 -24.16
CA ALA A 199 28.58 -8.02 -24.99
C ALA A 199 28.27 -8.19 -26.48
N GLN A 200 27.72 -9.35 -26.86
CA GLN A 200 27.34 -9.66 -28.23
C GLN A 200 26.21 -8.75 -28.75
N LEU A 201 25.28 -8.35 -27.88
CA LEU A 201 24.26 -7.34 -28.22
C LEU A 201 24.93 -6.00 -28.58
N GLY A 202 25.94 -5.57 -27.81
CA GLY A 202 26.74 -4.39 -28.10
C GLY A 202 27.43 -4.48 -29.46
N ASP A 203 28.07 -5.62 -29.77
CA ASP A 203 28.75 -5.84 -31.05
C ASP A 203 27.78 -5.74 -32.24
N VAL A 204 26.56 -6.28 -32.11
CA VAL A 204 25.53 -6.17 -33.15
C VAL A 204 25.01 -4.73 -33.31
N ILE A 205 24.82 -4.00 -32.21
CA ILE A 205 24.41 -2.58 -32.23
C ILE A 205 25.49 -1.70 -32.89
N PHE A 206 26.76 -1.87 -32.51
CA PHE A 206 27.83 -0.95 -32.89
C PHE A 206 28.64 -1.35 -34.13
N SER A 207 28.57 -2.60 -34.61
CA SER A 207 29.35 -3.13 -35.76
C SER A 207 29.33 -2.30 -37.05
N ASN A 208 28.27 -1.55 -37.34
CA ASN A 208 28.16 -0.71 -38.56
C ASN A 208 27.92 0.78 -38.25
N THR A 209 28.10 1.15 -36.98
CA THR A 209 27.90 2.51 -36.49
C THR A 209 29.28 3.17 -36.48
N ASP A 210 29.39 4.35 -37.08
CA ASP A 210 30.70 5.04 -37.05
C ASP A 210 31.03 5.51 -35.62
N SER A 211 32.30 5.78 -35.34
CA SER A 211 32.77 6.12 -33.98
C SER A 211 32.05 7.34 -33.40
N ARG A 212 31.60 8.26 -34.26
CA ARG A 212 30.87 9.46 -33.85
C ARG A 212 29.40 9.16 -33.53
N GLU A 213 28.74 8.36 -34.35
CA GLU A 213 27.38 7.88 -34.14
C GLU A 213 27.30 7.03 -32.85
N ALA A 214 28.28 6.14 -32.63
CA ALA A 214 28.35 5.30 -31.43
C ALA A 214 28.52 6.15 -30.17
N ARG A 215 29.43 7.13 -30.19
CA ARG A 215 29.65 8.07 -29.08
C ARG A 215 28.41 8.91 -28.76
N ILE A 216 27.66 9.36 -29.78
CA ILE A 216 26.41 10.10 -29.58
C ILE A 216 25.34 9.21 -28.94
N LEU A 217 25.23 7.94 -29.35
CA LEU A 217 24.31 6.98 -28.73
C LEU A 217 24.72 6.66 -27.28
N GLU A 218 26.01 6.46 -27.02
CA GLU A 218 26.52 6.24 -25.66
C GLU A 218 26.24 7.45 -24.76
N ASN A 219 26.61 8.66 -25.17
CA ASN A 219 26.35 9.87 -24.37
C ASN A 219 24.85 10.05 -24.08
N ARG A 220 23.96 9.71 -25.02
CA ARG A 220 22.51 9.84 -24.83
C ARG A 220 21.92 8.77 -23.93
N PHE A 221 22.24 7.49 -24.14
CA PHE A 221 21.57 6.37 -23.48
C PHE A 221 22.33 5.83 -22.27
N LYS A 222 23.66 6.02 -22.19
CA LYS A 222 24.49 5.58 -21.06
C LYS A 222 24.68 6.71 -20.04
N ASP A 223 25.01 7.90 -20.53
CA ASP A 223 25.26 9.07 -19.66
C ASP A 223 24.01 9.95 -19.46
N ASN A 224 22.86 9.53 -20.03
CA ASN A 224 21.55 10.22 -19.94
C ASN A 224 21.62 11.72 -20.32
N GLN A 225 22.50 12.09 -21.24
CA GLN A 225 22.67 13.49 -21.66
C GLN A 225 21.58 13.94 -22.64
N THR A 226 21.17 15.20 -22.52
CA THR A 226 20.22 15.80 -23.47
C THR A 226 20.86 16.05 -24.83
N LEU A 227 20.05 16.14 -25.89
CA LEU A 227 20.54 16.47 -27.23
C LEU A 227 21.21 17.85 -27.27
N GLU A 228 20.73 18.78 -26.45
CA GLU A 228 21.32 20.09 -26.22
C GLU A 228 22.72 19.99 -25.62
N GLU A 229 22.91 19.21 -24.55
CA GLU A 229 24.21 19.01 -23.91
C GLU A 229 25.21 18.31 -24.82
N ILE A 230 24.77 17.28 -25.55
CA ILE A 230 25.62 16.58 -26.52
C ILE A 230 26.01 17.53 -27.65
N GLY A 231 25.08 18.37 -28.11
CA GLY A 231 25.34 19.38 -29.12
C GLY A 231 26.39 20.39 -28.68
N GLN A 232 26.31 20.87 -27.43
CA GLN A 232 27.33 21.76 -26.86
C GLN A 232 28.72 21.10 -26.78
N LYS A 233 28.81 19.85 -26.33
CA LYS A 233 30.08 19.09 -26.27
C LYS A 233 30.70 18.84 -27.64
N GLU A 234 29.88 18.58 -28.64
CA GLU A 234 30.30 18.25 -30.01
C GLU A 234 30.43 19.50 -30.92
N GLY A 235 30.14 20.71 -30.41
CA GLY A 235 30.20 21.96 -31.17
C GLY A 235 29.16 22.04 -32.29
N VAL A 236 28.01 21.38 -32.16
CA VAL A 236 26.95 21.32 -33.18
C VAL A 236 25.56 21.60 -32.59
N THR A 237 24.59 21.91 -33.45
CA THR A 237 23.22 22.17 -32.98
C THR A 237 22.54 20.89 -32.48
N ARG A 238 21.58 21.04 -31.56
CA ARG A 238 20.69 19.96 -31.10
C ARG A 238 20.07 19.18 -32.26
N GLU A 239 19.59 19.89 -33.29
CA GLU A 239 18.98 19.29 -34.47
C GLU A 239 20.00 18.45 -35.26
N ARG A 240 21.27 18.86 -35.30
CA ARG A 240 22.33 18.07 -35.93
C ARG A 240 22.59 16.77 -35.17
N ILE A 241 22.63 16.79 -33.84
CA ILE A 241 22.74 15.57 -33.03
C ILE A 241 21.54 14.65 -33.27
N ARG A 242 20.31 15.20 -33.28
CA ARG A 242 19.08 14.43 -33.58
C ARG A 242 19.13 13.73 -34.93
N GLN A 243 19.70 14.38 -35.96
CA GLN A 243 19.89 13.77 -37.29
C GLN A 243 20.89 12.61 -37.26
N ILE A 244 22.02 12.78 -36.57
CA ILE A 244 23.07 11.76 -36.47
C ILE A 244 22.55 10.54 -35.72
N GLU A 245 21.84 10.76 -34.61
CA GLU A 245 21.19 9.69 -33.87
C GLU A 245 20.14 8.95 -34.70
N LYS A 246 19.26 9.67 -35.40
CA LYS A 246 18.26 9.05 -36.29
C LYS A 246 18.92 8.21 -37.38
N LYS A 247 20.07 8.65 -37.90
CA LYS A 247 20.87 7.90 -38.87
C LYS A 247 21.47 6.64 -38.24
N ALA A 248 22.02 6.74 -37.03
CA ALA A 248 22.56 5.60 -36.30
C ALA A 248 21.49 4.55 -35.99
N LEU A 249 20.33 4.95 -35.45
CA LEU A 249 19.18 4.07 -35.19
C LEU A 249 18.68 3.40 -36.48
N ARG A 250 18.68 4.11 -37.62
CA ARG A 250 18.32 3.53 -38.93
C ARG A 250 19.28 2.43 -39.38
N LYS A 251 20.58 2.53 -39.08
CA LYS A 251 21.56 1.47 -39.39
C LYS A 251 21.35 0.24 -38.51
N ILE A 252 20.89 0.42 -37.27
CA ILE A 252 20.59 -0.68 -36.34
C ILE A 252 19.33 -1.44 -36.80
N ARG A 253 18.35 -0.76 -37.43
CA ARG A 253 17.11 -1.35 -37.99
C ARG A 253 17.30 -2.33 -39.16
N HIS A 254 18.53 -2.62 -39.57
CA HIS A 254 18.79 -3.53 -40.68
C HIS A 254 18.14 -4.92 -40.42
N PRO A 255 17.46 -5.55 -41.40
CA PRO A 255 16.68 -6.77 -41.18
C PRO A 255 17.43 -7.91 -40.48
N LEU A 256 18.68 -8.15 -40.85
CA LEU A 256 19.53 -9.17 -40.22
C LEU A 256 19.87 -8.85 -38.75
N LYS A 257 20.10 -7.57 -38.42
CA LYS A 257 20.36 -7.13 -37.04
C LYS A 257 19.09 -7.17 -36.21
N ASN A 258 17.96 -6.77 -36.80
CA ASN A 258 16.66 -6.82 -36.18
C ASN A 258 16.29 -8.26 -35.79
N ARG A 259 16.48 -9.24 -36.69
CA ARG A 259 16.30 -10.67 -36.38
C ARG A 259 17.13 -11.13 -35.18
N ASN A 260 18.39 -10.72 -35.12
CA ASN A 260 19.27 -11.12 -34.01
C ASN A 260 18.93 -10.41 -32.69
N ILE A 261 18.53 -9.14 -32.75
CA ILE A 261 18.07 -8.37 -31.59
C ILE A 261 16.77 -8.97 -31.03
N ASN A 262 15.83 -9.37 -31.89
CA ASN A 262 14.61 -10.06 -31.46
C ASN A 262 14.94 -11.42 -30.83
N LYS A 263 15.83 -12.20 -31.45
CA LYS A 263 16.30 -13.47 -30.87
C LYS A 263 16.93 -13.28 -29.48
N PHE A 264 17.71 -12.23 -29.29
CA PHE A 264 18.26 -11.87 -27.97
C PHE A 264 17.15 -11.59 -26.96
N PHE A 265 16.15 -10.80 -27.35
CA PHE A 265 15.04 -10.46 -26.45
C PHE A 265 14.16 -11.68 -26.11
N ASP A 266 13.88 -12.55 -27.08
CA ASP A 266 13.13 -13.79 -26.86
C ASP A 266 13.83 -14.71 -25.86
N GLN A 267 15.16 -14.88 -26.00
CA GLN A 267 15.96 -15.75 -25.14
C GLN A 267 16.19 -15.16 -23.73
N ASN A 268 16.17 -13.83 -23.59
CA ASN A 268 16.44 -13.14 -22.32
C ASN A 268 15.18 -12.55 -21.69
N ARG A 269 13.98 -12.94 -22.15
CA ARG A 269 12.70 -12.35 -21.72
C ARG A 269 12.55 -12.28 -20.20
N ASP A 270 12.81 -13.37 -19.49
CA ASP A 270 12.67 -13.42 -18.03
C ASP A 270 13.72 -12.58 -17.30
N SER A 271 14.96 -12.61 -17.78
CA SER A 271 16.07 -11.82 -17.22
C SER A 271 15.82 -10.32 -17.39
N ILE A 272 15.33 -9.91 -18.57
CA ILE A 272 14.98 -8.52 -18.85
C ILE A 272 13.77 -8.10 -18.01
N TRP A 273 12.76 -8.94 -17.85
CA TRP A 273 11.63 -8.65 -16.97
C TRP A 273 12.07 -8.46 -15.51
N SER A 274 12.87 -9.38 -14.97
CA SER A 274 13.40 -9.26 -13.60
C SER A 274 14.30 -8.03 -13.42
N SER A 275 14.94 -7.55 -14.49
CA SER A 275 15.67 -6.27 -14.48
C SER A 275 14.75 -5.05 -14.47
N LEU A 276 13.51 -5.20 -14.95
CA LEU A 276 12.49 -4.15 -14.97
C LEU A 276 11.67 -4.07 -13.68
N SER A 277 11.24 -5.21 -13.13
CA SER A 277 10.42 -5.28 -11.91
C SER A 277 10.40 -6.69 -11.32
N ASP A 278 10.45 -6.79 -9.98
CA ASP A 278 10.20 -8.04 -9.25
C ASP A 278 8.70 -8.42 -9.24
N LYS A 279 7.81 -7.50 -9.65
CA LYS A 279 6.37 -7.73 -9.71
C LYS A 279 5.97 -8.53 -10.95
N SER A 280 4.81 -9.17 -10.88
CA SER A 280 4.17 -9.84 -12.02
C SER A 280 3.61 -8.87 -13.08
N TYR A 281 3.57 -7.57 -12.75
CA TYR A 281 3.03 -6.50 -13.58
C TYR A 281 3.88 -5.21 -13.51
N LEU A 282 3.64 -4.28 -14.44
CA LEU A 282 4.31 -2.99 -14.59
C LEU A 282 3.30 -1.89 -14.97
N SER A 283 3.17 -0.85 -14.14
CA SER A 283 2.32 0.29 -14.44
C SER A 283 2.97 1.24 -15.47
N ARG A 284 2.16 2.02 -16.21
CA ARG A 284 2.67 3.04 -17.15
C ARG A 284 3.57 4.10 -16.48
N GLY A 285 3.33 4.40 -15.21
CA GLY A 285 4.14 5.33 -14.42
C GLY A 285 5.53 4.75 -14.12
N GLU A 286 5.59 3.50 -13.67
CA GLU A 286 6.83 2.78 -13.42
C GLU A 286 7.68 2.68 -14.70
N VAL A 287 7.08 2.29 -15.82
CA VAL A 287 7.76 2.20 -17.13
C VAL A 287 8.55 3.46 -17.47
N ARG A 288 7.98 4.66 -17.22
CA ARG A 288 8.67 5.94 -17.46
C ARG A 288 9.86 6.17 -16.54
N SER A 289 9.76 5.77 -15.28
CA SER A 289 10.81 5.98 -14.27
C SER A 289 11.98 5.01 -14.40
N PHE A 290 11.75 3.84 -14.99
CA PHE A 290 12.77 2.78 -15.12
C PHE A 290 13.50 2.81 -16.46
N TYR A 291 12.90 3.33 -17.53
CA TYR A 291 13.57 3.39 -18.83
C TYR A 291 14.99 3.97 -18.80
N PRO A 292 15.28 5.06 -18.05
CA PRO A 292 16.63 5.63 -17.95
C PRO A 292 17.64 4.78 -17.15
N LYS A 293 17.18 3.73 -16.46
CA LYS A 293 17.99 2.83 -15.63
C LYS A 293 18.31 1.51 -16.33
N LEU A 294 17.68 1.23 -17.46
CA LEU A 294 18.01 0.06 -18.28
C LEU A 294 19.44 0.17 -18.78
N ASP A 295 20.07 -0.98 -19.02
CA ASP A 295 21.34 -0.99 -19.73
C ASP A 295 21.15 -0.29 -21.08
N TYR A 296 22.02 0.69 -21.36
CA TYR A 296 21.94 1.54 -22.53
C TYR A 296 21.87 0.75 -23.85
N ARG A 297 22.46 -0.45 -23.92
CA ARG A 297 22.40 -1.34 -25.10
C ARG A 297 20.99 -1.87 -25.31
N ILE A 298 20.30 -2.26 -24.24
CA ILE A 298 18.90 -2.70 -24.27
C ILE A 298 18.02 -1.52 -24.69
N ALA A 299 18.22 -0.33 -24.11
CA ALA A 299 17.44 0.85 -24.47
C ALA A 299 17.62 1.26 -25.95
N ILE A 300 18.86 1.24 -26.46
CA ILE A 300 19.14 1.49 -27.88
C ILE A 300 18.47 0.43 -28.78
N ALA A 301 18.53 -0.85 -28.40
CA ALA A 301 17.90 -1.93 -29.15
C ALA A 301 16.37 -1.80 -29.18
N ILE A 302 15.75 -1.40 -28.06
CA ILE A 302 14.32 -1.09 -27.96
C ILE A 302 13.95 0.06 -28.91
N ASP A 303 14.60 1.21 -28.81
CA ASP A 303 14.32 2.39 -29.66
C ASP A 303 14.60 2.12 -31.15
N ALA A 304 15.61 1.30 -31.44
CA ALA A 304 15.93 0.91 -32.80
C ALA A 304 14.87 -0.01 -33.38
N VAL A 305 14.53 -1.13 -32.72
CA VAL A 305 13.65 -2.16 -33.29
C VAL A 305 12.17 -1.83 -33.12
N TYR A 306 11.78 -1.45 -31.91
CA TYR A 306 10.38 -1.26 -31.51
C TYR A 306 9.98 0.21 -31.45
N GLY A 307 10.93 1.15 -31.52
CA GLY A 307 10.64 2.59 -31.53
C GLY A 307 10.22 3.19 -30.18
N SER A 308 9.63 2.39 -29.28
CA SER A 308 9.36 2.79 -27.90
C SER A 308 9.31 1.59 -26.95
N ILE A 309 9.50 1.84 -25.66
CA ILE A 309 9.32 0.81 -24.63
C ILE A 309 7.90 0.26 -24.56
N ASN A 310 6.86 1.04 -24.89
CA ASN A 310 5.49 0.52 -24.89
C ASN A 310 5.24 -0.45 -26.05
N GLU A 311 5.79 -0.15 -27.24
CA GLU A 311 5.72 -1.06 -28.39
C GLU A 311 6.54 -2.33 -28.13
N PHE A 312 7.69 -2.20 -27.47
CA PHE A 312 8.45 -3.33 -26.95
C PHE A 312 7.60 -4.15 -25.98
N LEU A 313 7.09 -3.56 -24.89
CA LEU A 313 6.25 -4.28 -23.92
C LEU A 313 5.00 -4.90 -24.56
N GLY A 314 4.42 -4.32 -25.61
CA GLY A 314 3.35 -4.93 -26.41
C GLY A 314 3.73 -6.23 -27.10
N HIS A 315 5.02 -6.44 -27.33
CA HIS A 315 5.59 -7.69 -27.81
C HIS A 315 5.93 -8.67 -26.67
N PHE A 316 6.33 -8.16 -25.50
CA PHE A 316 6.81 -8.96 -24.35
C PHE A 316 5.76 -9.30 -23.29
N ALA A 317 4.65 -8.57 -23.26
CA ALA A 317 3.67 -8.56 -22.17
C ALA A 317 2.27 -8.27 -22.72
N PHE A 318 1.27 -8.54 -21.88
CA PHE A 318 -0.13 -8.28 -22.19
C PHE A 318 -0.56 -6.97 -21.54
N GLU A 319 -1.23 -6.10 -22.30
CA GLU A 319 -1.85 -4.90 -21.74
C GLU A 319 -3.23 -5.25 -21.19
N VAL A 320 -3.42 -5.09 -19.88
CA VAL A 320 -4.69 -5.33 -19.17
C VAL A 320 -5.00 -4.06 -18.39
N ASP A 321 -6.11 -3.41 -18.72
CA ASP A 321 -6.54 -2.12 -18.13
C ASP A 321 -5.41 -1.06 -18.01
N GLY A 322 -4.52 -0.98 -19.01
CA GLY A 322 -3.42 0.01 -19.02
C GLY A 322 -2.24 -0.31 -18.08
N VAL A 323 -2.10 -1.57 -17.65
CA VAL A 323 -0.93 -2.14 -16.96
C VAL A 323 -0.36 -3.27 -17.82
N TRP A 324 0.96 -3.40 -17.84
CA TRP A 324 1.65 -4.49 -18.54
C TRP A 324 1.79 -5.70 -17.63
N VAL A 325 1.36 -6.87 -18.08
CA VAL A 325 1.42 -8.12 -17.31
C VAL A 325 2.26 -9.15 -18.08
N LYS A 326 3.17 -9.83 -17.38
CA LYS A 326 4.08 -10.82 -17.98
C LYS A 326 3.34 -12.00 -18.65
N GLU A 327 2.23 -12.41 -18.06
CA GLU A 327 1.40 -13.53 -18.50
C GLU A 327 -0.03 -13.05 -18.81
N GLN A 328 -0.75 -13.79 -19.65
CA GLN A 328 -2.11 -13.44 -20.03
C GLN A 328 -3.05 -13.59 -18.84
N ILE A 329 -3.80 -12.51 -18.54
CA ILE A 329 -4.79 -12.46 -17.47
C ILE A 329 -6.16 -12.12 -18.06
N ASP A 330 -7.21 -12.74 -17.52
CA ASP A 330 -8.61 -12.45 -17.91
C ASP A 330 -9.08 -11.14 -17.27
N GLN A 331 -9.41 -10.15 -18.10
CA GLN A 331 -9.94 -8.86 -17.66
C GLN A 331 -11.17 -9.01 -16.74
N LYS A 332 -12.04 -9.99 -16.98
CA LYS A 332 -13.23 -10.22 -16.15
C LYS A 332 -12.88 -10.58 -14.71
N LYS A 333 -11.78 -11.29 -14.52
CA LYS A 333 -11.27 -11.65 -13.19
C LYS A 333 -10.73 -10.43 -12.44
N VAL A 334 -10.03 -9.54 -13.15
CA VAL A 334 -9.54 -8.27 -12.61
C VAL A 334 -10.71 -7.36 -12.21
N ASP A 335 -11.74 -7.25 -13.06
CA ASP A 335 -12.94 -6.46 -12.77
C ASP A 335 -13.72 -7.00 -11.56
N SER A 336 -13.83 -8.33 -11.45
CA SER A 336 -14.44 -8.99 -10.29
C SER A 336 -13.65 -8.73 -9.01
N ALA A 337 -12.32 -8.84 -9.05
CA ALA A 337 -11.46 -8.54 -7.91
C ALA A 337 -11.56 -7.06 -7.49
N LYS A 338 -11.62 -6.15 -8.46
CA LYS A 338 -11.81 -4.72 -8.21
C LYS A 338 -13.15 -4.43 -7.53
N SER A 339 -14.24 -5.01 -8.02
CA SER A 339 -15.58 -4.85 -7.41
C SER A 339 -15.59 -5.33 -5.96
N LEU A 340 -14.96 -6.47 -5.68
CA LEU A 340 -14.80 -6.98 -4.32
C LEU A 340 -14.02 -5.99 -3.45
N LEU A 341 -12.83 -5.55 -3.90
CA LEU A 341 -11.98 -4.59 -3.19
C LEU A 341 -12.70 -3.26 -2.91
N GLU A 342 -13.57 -2.81 -3.81
CA GLU A 342 -14.36 -1.58 -3.62
C GLU A 342 -15.49 -1.73 -2.59
N SER A 343 -15.97 -2.96 -2.36
CA SER A 343 -17.00 -3.28 -1.37
C SER A 343 -16.43 -3.53 0.04
N LEU A 344 -15.19 -4.03 0.15
CA LEU A 344 -14.56 -4.40 1.42
C LEU A 344 -14.54 -3.25 2.46
N PRO A 345 -14.11 -2.01 2.15
CA PRO A 345 -14.09 -0.92 3.14
C PRO A 345 -15.45 -0.50 3.68
N LYS A 346 -16.54 -0.89 3.02
CA LYS A 346 -17.91 -0.58 3.46
C LYS A 346 -18.41 -1.62 4.46
N ASN A 347 -17.93 -2.86 4.35
CA ASN A 347 -18.51 -4.01 5.03
C ASN A 347 -17.53 -4.69 6.02
N ARG A 348 -16.27 -4.23 6.10
CA ARG A 348 -15.26 -4.80 7.00
C ARG A 348 -14.33 -3.71 7.54
N ARG A 349 -14.00 -3.77 8.83
CA ARG A 349 -12.94 -2.93 9.42
C ARG A 349 -11.58 -3.43 8.90
N LEU A 350 -10.81 -2.55 8.25
CA LEU A 350 -9.42 -2.80 7.83
C LEU A 350 -8.48 -2.32 8.93
N PRO A 351 -7.30 -2.92 9.14
CA PRO A 351 -6.59 -3.85 8.26
C PRO A 351 -7.03 -5.32 8.35
N VAL A 352 -6.93 -6.04 7.23
CA VAL A 352 -7.26 -7.49 7.14
C VAL A 352 -6.17 -8.23 6.35
N PRO A 353 -5.58 -9.31 6.89
CA PRO A 353 -4.66 -10.16 6.14
C PRO A 353 -5.32 -10.74 4.89
N VAL A 354 -4.62 -10.71 3.77
CA VAL A 354 -5.10 -11.25 2.48
C VAL A 354 -5.50 -12.72 2.62
N ALA A 355 -4.76 -13.51 3.42
CA ALA A 355 -5.07 -14.92 3.68
C ALA A 355 -6.47 -15.17 4.28
N LEU A 356 -7.06 -14.20 4.99
CA LEU A 356 -8.38 -14.34 5.61
C LEU A 356 -9.54 -14.08 4.66
N ILE A 357 -9.26 -13.41 3.55
CA ILE A 357 -10.19 -13.15 2.47
C ILE A 357 -9.82 -13.95 1.22
N GLU A 358 -8.74 -14.73 1.27
CA GLU A 358 -8.28 -15.59 0.18
C GLU A 358 -9.36 -16.59 -0.24
N GLN A 359 -10.19 -17.09 0.69
CA GLN A 359 -11.36 -17.95 0.38
C GLN A 359 -12.46 -17.21 -0.40
N ASP A 360 -12.75 -15.95 -0.08
CA ASP A 360 -13.66 -15.11 -0.87
C ASP A 360 -13.02 -14.68 -2.21
N LEU A 361 -11.70 -14.78 -2.31
CA LEU A 361 -10.84 -14.34 -3.43
C LEU A 361 -10.24 -15.50 -4.25
N GLU A 362 -10.65 -16.74 -3.99
CA GLU A 362 -9.90 -17.99 -4.22
C GLU A 362 -9.50 -18.30 -5.68
N LYS A 363 -9.79 -17.43 -6.65
CA LYS A 363 -9.45 -17.62 -8.06
C LYS A 363 -8.43 -16.62 -8.62
N ASN A 364 -8.06 -15.58 -7.87
CA ASN A 364 -7.56 -14.32 -8.46
C ASN A 364 -6.41 -13.63 -7.69
N LYS A 365 -5.48 -14.37 -7.05
CA LYS A 365 -4.39 -13.77 -6.25
C LYS A 365 -3.51 -12.80 -7.04
N ARG A 366 -3.24 -13.08 -8.32
CA ARG A 366 -2.44 -12.21 -9.22
C ARG A 366 -3.23 -11.00 -9.69
N GLU A 367 -4.51 -11.21 -10.00
CA GLU A 367 -5.47 -10.21 -10.44
C GLU A 367 -5.77 -9.19 -9.33
N LEU A 368 -5.65 -9.60 -8.07
CA LEU A 368 -5.81 -8.72 -6.91
C LEU A 368 -4.74 -7.64 -6.85
N GLU A 369 -3.48 -7.96 -7.17
CA GLU A 369 -2.39 -6.98 -7.19
C GLU A 369 -2.62 -5.90 -8.26
N ILE A 370 -3.14 -6.31 -9.42
CA ILE A 370 -3.49 -5.41 -10.52
C ILE A 370 -4.71 -4.56 -10.15
N ALA A 371 -5.73 -5.18 -9.55
CA ALA A 371 -6.92 -4.47 -9.10
C ALA A 371 -6.59 -3.42 -8.01
N LEU A 372 -5.62 -3.69 -7.13
CA LEU A 372 -5.14 -2.76 -6.10
C LEU A 372 -4.54 -1.48 -6.67
N GLU A 373 -3.75 -1.56 -7.75
CA GLU A 373 -3.19 -0.37 -8.44
C GLU A 373 -4.28 0.54 -9.04
N LYS A 374 -5.49 0.01 -9.25
CA LYS A 374 -6.61 0.74 -9.84
C LYS A 374 -7.61 1.27 -8.83
N THR A 375 -7.50 0.88 -7.57
CA THR A 375 -8.37 1.36 -6.50
C THR A 375 -7.60 2.22 -5.52
N ASN A 376 -8.06 3.47 -5.35
CA ASN A 376 -7.52 4.34 -4.30
C ASN A 376 -8.19 4.08 -2.93
N ARG A 377 -9.15 3.15 -2.86
CA ARG A 377 -9.91 2.85 -1.64
C ARG A 377 -9.23 1.85 -0.73
N VAL A 378 -8.32 1.03 -1.26
CA VAL A 378 -7.60 -0.01 -0.50
C VAL A 378 -6.15 -0.05 -0.98
N SER A 379 -5.21 -0.29 -0.09
CA SER A 379 -3.81 -0.57 -0.43
C SER A 379 -3.34 -1.83 0.26
N LEU A 380 -2.23 -2.40 -0.22
CA LEU A 380 -1.62 -3.59 0.35
C LEU A 380 -0.28 -3.26 0.98
N TYR A 381 -0.06 -3.74 2.19
CA TYR A 381 1.23 -3.64 2.87
C TYR A 381 1.48 -4.92 3.66
N ARG A 382 2.62 -5.60 3.41
CA ARG A 382 3.00 -6.87 4.06
C ARG A 382 1.88 -7.92 4.09
N ASN A 383 1.20 -8.13 2.96
CA ASN A 383 0.06 -9.04 2.81
C ASN A 383 -1.17 -8.70 3.66
N VAL A 384 -1.30 -7.44 4.08
CA VAL A 384 -2.43 -6.92 4.83
C VAL A 384 -3.08 -5.77 4.05
N LEU A 385 -4.39 -5.86 3.81
CA LEU A 385 -5.16 -4.82 3.15
C LEU A 385 -5.43 -3.67 4.11
N LEU A 386 -5.24 -2.44 3.65
CA LEU A 386 -5.41 -1.20 4.39
C LEU A 386 -6.45 -0.32 3.69
N ARG A 387 -7.25 0.43 4.47
CA ARG A 387 -8.17 1.41 3.89
C ARG A 387 -7.38 2.58 3.32
N GLY A 388 -7.62 2.94 2.06
CA GLY A 388 -6.96 4.02 1.35
C GLY A 388 -5.46 3.79 1.16
N PRO A 389 -4.66 4.84 0.86
CA PRO A 389 -3.22 4.70 0.65
C PRO A 389 -2.48 4.30 1.93
N ALA A 390 -1.45 3.47 1.79
CA ALA A 390 -0.59 2.98 2.88
C ALA A 390 0.35 4.10 3.37
N THR A 391 -0.20 5.07 4.09
CA THR A 391 0.57 6.15 4.75
C THR A 391 1.49 5.58 5.82
N LYS A 392 2.48 6.37 6.25
CA LYS A 392 3.43 5.98 7.30
C LYS A 392 2.74 5.49 8.58
N ARG A 393 1.68 6.17 9.04
CA ARG A 393 0.87 5.75 10.21
C ARG A 393 0.17 4.41 10.00
N LYS A 394 -0.42 4.18 8.82
CA LYS A 394 -1.10 2.91 8.52
C LYS A 394 -0.14 1.73 8.38
N ARG A 395 1.07 1.98 7.85
CA ARG A 395 2.14 0.98 7.83
C ARG A 395 2.57 0.60 9.25
N ARG A 396 2.76 1.60 10.13
CA ARG A 396 3.01 1.40 11.57
C ARG A 396 1.95 0.50 12.21
N THR A 397 0.66 0.71 11.92
CA THR A 397 -0.43 -0.13 12.44
C THR A 397 -0.21 -1.61 12.09
N VAL A 398 0.11 -1.92 10.84
CA VAL A 398 0.35 -3.30 10.37
C VAL A 398 1.63 -3.88 10.99
N ASP A 399 2.71 -3.10 11.01
CA ASP A 399 3.99 -3.53 11.58
C ASP A 399 3.87 -3.83 13.07
N LEU A 400 3.20 -2.96 13.82
CA LEU A 400 2.88 -3.18 15.22
C LEU A 400 2.05 -4.43 15.41
N TRP A 401 1.02 -4.64 14.57
CA TRP A 401 0.18 -5.83 14.67
C TRP A 401 1.01 -7.11 14.50
N HIS A 402 1.91 -7.16 13.50
CA HIS A 402 2.83 -8.29 13.36
C HIS A 402 3.78 -8.45 14.56
N ILE A 403 4.31 -7.36 15.11
CA ILE A 403 5.18 -7.38 16.29
C ILE A 403 4.43 -7.96 17.50
N PHE A 404 3.18 -7.54 17.71
CA PHE A 404 2.33 -8.07 18.77
C PHE A 404 2.07 -9.56 18.61
N ASN A 405 1.64 -10.00 17.43
CA ASN A 405 1.37 -11.41 17.19
C ASN A 405 2.64 -12.27 17.32
N TYR A 406 3.79 -11.79 16.83
CA TYR A 406 5.00 -12.59 16.80
C TYR A 406 5.76 -12.61 18.14
N TYR A 407 5.99 -11.45 18.76
CA TYR A 407 6.82 -11.36 19.97
C TYR A 407 6.04 -11.49 21.26
N PHE A 408 4.76 -11.12 21.24
CA PHE A 408 3.94 -11.05 22.43
C PHE A 408 2.73 -12.00 22.36
N ASN A 409 2.60 -12.76 21.26
CA ASN A 409 1.47 -13.64 20.99
C ASN A 409 0.10 -12.95 21.18
N GLY A 410 0.04 -11.67 20.77
CA GLY A 410 -1.14 -10.84 21.00
C GLY A 410 -1.35 -10.40 22.45
N GLY A 411 -0.56 -10.89 23.41
CA GLY A 411 -0.63 -10.53 24.83
C GLY A 411 -0.23 -9.08 25.13
N PRO A 412 -0.38 -8.66 26.39
CA PRO A 412 -0.01 -7.33 26.83
C PRO A 412 1.52 -7.12 26.77
N ALA A 413 1.93 -5.95 26.31
CA ALA A 413 3.32 -5.52 26.27
C ALA A 413 3.41 -4.02 26.58
N ARG A 414 4.45 -3.62 27.31
CA ARG A 414 4.68 -2.21 27.60
C ARG A 414 5.19 -1.50 26.35
N ILE A 415 4.89 -0.21 26.25
CA ILE A 415 5.27 0.58 25.06
C ILE A 415 6.77 0.52 24.76
N ILE A 416 7.62 0.46 25.78
CA ILE A 416 9.07 0.40 25.61
C ILE A 416 9.51 -0.93 24.97
N GLU A 417 8.91 -2.05 25.39
CA GLU A 417 9.19 -3.39 24.85
C GLU A 417 8.74 -3.48 23.40
N VAL A 418 7.54 -2.96 23.10
CA VAL A 418 7.00 -2.89 21.73
C VAL A 418 7.88 -2.03 20.84
N TRP A 419 8.30 -0.86 21.34
CA TRP A 419 9.16 0.07 20.60
C TRP A 419 10.54 -0.52 20.30
N GLU A 420 11.16 -1.21 21.26
CA GLU A 420 12.44 -1.90 21.03
C GLU A 420 12.34 -2.95 19.93
N LYS A 421 11.27 -3.76 19.93
CA LYS A 421 11.01 -4.72 18.85
C LYS A 421 10.73 -4.02 17.53
N TYR A 422 9.98 -2.91 17.55
CA TYR A 422 9.67 -2.14 16.35
C TYR A 422 10.92 -1.58 15.67
N VAL A 423 11.75 -0.85 16.39
CA VAL A 423 12.96 -0.22 15.82
C VAL A 423 13.98 -1.26 15.35
N THR A 424 13.99 -2.44 15.96
CA THR A 424 14.86 -3.56 15.54
C THR A 424 14.43 -4.15 14.19
N HIS A 425 13.12 -4.27 13.94
CA HIS A 425 12.58 -4.97 12.76
C HIS A 425 12.10 -4.04 11.63
N VAL A 426 11.86 -2.76 11.92
CA VAL A 426 11.45 -1.74 10.94
C VAL A 426 12.56 -0.70 10.81
N LYS A 427 13.66 -1.09 10.16
CA LYS A 427 14.89 -0.28 10.06
C LYS A 427 14.72 1.04 9.30
N ASP A 428 13.74 1.10 8.41
CA ASP A 428 13.50 2.26 7.53
C ASP A 428 12.56 3.32 8.15
N ASP A 429 12.05 3.09 9.36
CA ASP A 429 11.17 4.02 10.06
C ASP A 429 11.76 4.49 11.40
N ILE A 430 12.24 5.73 11.42
CA ILE A 430 12.60 6.43 12.66
C ILE A 430 11.31 6.90 13.34
N CYS A 431 11.00 6.30 14.50
CA CYS A 431 9.82 6.62 15.30
C CYS A 431 10.12 6.58 16.81
N SER A 432 9.45 7.46 17.56
CA SER A 432 9.52 7.49 19.02
C SER A 432 8.47 6.56 19.65
N PRO A 433 8.60 6.18 20.94
CA PRO A 433 7.53 5.46 21.64
C PRO A 433 6.16 6.19 21.55
N ARG A 434 6.18 7.52 21.58
CA ARG A 434 4.98 8.37 21.45
C ARG A 434 4.30 8.20 20.09
N ASP A 435 5.07 8.10 19.01
CA ASP A 435 4.53 7.85 17.67
C ASP A 435 3.74 6.55 17.60
N LEU A 436 4.25 5.49 18.24
CA LEU A 436 3.60 4.19 18.27
C LEU A 436 2.33 4.21 19.14
N LEU A 437 2.36 4.91 20.29
CA LEU A 437 1.18 5.11 21.13
C LEU A 437 0.03 5.78 20.36
N ILE A 438 0.32 6.84 19.59
CA ILE A 438 -0.70 7.53 18.78
C ILE A 438 -1.33 6.54 17.80
N VAL A 439 -0.51 5.77 17.07
CA VAL A 439 -1.00 4.80 16.08
C VAL A 439 -1.86 3.71 16.73
N MET A 440 -1.46 3.18 17.88
CA MET A 440 -2.23 2.18 18.60
C MET A 440 -3.54 2.74 19.13
N SER A 441 -3.53 3.98 19.64
CA SER A 441 -4.73 4.65 20.15
C SER A 441 -5.73 4.99 19.04
N GLU A 442 -5.25 5.37 17.85
CA GLU A 442 -6.08 5.61 16.65
C GLU A 442 -6.66 4.31 16.04
N SER A 443 -6.21 3.14 16.50
CA SER A 443 -6.60 1.82 15.96
C SER A 443 -7.07 0.89 17.08
N ASP A 444 -8.01 1.35 17.89
CA ASP A 444 -8.58 0.68 19.07
C ASP A 444 -9.24 -0.68 18.77
N HIS A 445 -9.77 -0.86 17.55
CA HIS A 445 -10.32 -2.13 17.06
C HIS A 445 -9.26 -3.22 16.89
N ILE A 446 -7.97 -2.84 16.87
CA ILE A 446 -6.81 -3.74 16.76
C ILE A 446 -6.02 -3.75 18.06
N PHE A 447 -5.77 -2.59 18.66
CA PHE A 447 -4.93 -2.46 19.84
C PHE A 447 -5.74 -2.00 21.04
N GLN A 448 -5.73 -2.81 22.08
CA GLN A 448 -6.46 -2.56 23.32
C GLN A 448 -5.48 -2.24 24.44
N LYS A 449 -5.69 -1.10 25.11
CA LYS A 449 -4.88 -0.66 26.26
C LYS A 449 -5.25 -1.44 27.51
N MET A 450 -4.35 -2.26 28.06
CA MET A 450 -4.58 -3.13 29.23
C MET A 450 -4.14 -2.45 30.53
N GLY A 451 -4.56 -1.20 30.78
CA GLY A 451 -4.13 -0.43 31.96
C GLY A 451 -2.59 -0.35 32.08
N ASN A 452 -2.06 -0.68 33.26
CA ASN A 452 -0.61 -0.66 33.53
C ASN A 452 0.16 -1.83 32.90
N PHE A 453 -0.53 -2.85 32.39
CA PHE A 453 0.10 -3.96 31.65
C PHE A 453 0.50 -3.57 30.23
N GLY A 454 0.14 -2.36 29.78
CA GLY A 454 0.54 -1.82 28.48
C GLY A 454 -0.55 -2.01 27.44
N TRP A 455 -0.18 -2.51 26.27
CA TRP A 455 -1.08 -2.67 25.12
C TRP A 455 -1.12 -4.12 24.68
N SER A 456 -2.25 -4.56 24.15
CA SER A 456 -2.44 -5.89 23.58
C SER A 456 -3.02 -5.73 22.18
N ALA A 457 -2.69 -6.63 21.25
CA ALA A 457 -3.35 -6.67 19.94
C ALA A 457 -4.42 -7.73 19.92
N VAL A 458 -5.54 -7.47 19.24
CA VAL A 458 -6.56 -8.48 18.96
C VAL A 458 -6.00 -9.50 17.97
N THR A 459 -6.14 -10.78 18.31
CA THR A 459 -5.59 -11.93 17.57
C THR A 459 -6.67 -12.97 17.37
N ARG A 460 -6.54 -13.76 16.30
CA ARG A 460 -7.47 -14.85 15.99
C ARG A 460 -7.22 -16.09 16.85
N GLU A 461 -5.96 -16.28 17.26
CA GLU A 461 -5.57 -17.35 18.16
C GLU A 461 -5.76 -16.89 19.61
N VAL A 462 -6.23 -17.83 20.44
CA VAL A 462 -6.26 -17.65 21.89
C VAL A 462 -4.82 -17.43 22.36
N PRO A 463 -4.50 -16.30 23.00
CA PRO A 463 -3.13 -15.99 23.36
C PRO A 463 -2.62 -16.99 24.41
N ILE A 464 -1.38 -17.43 24.28
CA ILE A 464 -0.75 -18.36 25.22
C ILE A 464 -0.43 -17.60 26.52
N PRO A 465 -0.75 -18.16 27.72
CA PRO A 465 -0.39 -17.55 28.99
C PRO A 465 1.10 -17.23 29.11
N PRO A 466 1.51 -16.13 29.76
CA PRO A 466 2.92 -15.72 29.86
C PRO A 466 3.86 -16.77 30.45
N GLU A 467 3.35 -17.61 31.37
CA GLU A 467 4.12 -18.68 32.02
C GLU A 467 4.50 -19.84 31.07
N GLU A 468 3.76 -20.00 29.97
CA GLU A 468 3.97 -21.04 28.96
C GLU A 468 4.79 -20.52 27.77
N LEU A 469 4.94 -19.20 27.66
CA LEU A 469 5.89 -18.57 26.76
C LEU A 469 7.30 -18.73 27.33
N VAL A 470 8.06 -19.71 26.84
CA VAL A 470 9.51 -19.79 27.07
C VAL A 470 10.17 -18.63 26.32
N MET A 471 10.11 -17.43 26.90
CA MET A 471 10.93 -16.29 26.52
C MET A 471 11.42 -15.62 27.79
N ALA A 472 12.74 -15.63 27.96
CA ALA A 472 13.43 -14.96 29.04
C ALA A 472 12.94 -13.51 29.16
N ALA A 473 12.48 -13.14 30.36
CA ALA A 473 12.27 -11.74 30.71
C ALA A 473 13.52 -10.96 30.27
N PRO A 474 13.38 -9.90 29.45
CA PRO A 474 14.54 -9.14 29.02
C PRO A 474 15.17 -8.52 30.27
N SER A 475 16.39 -8.92 30.58
CA SER A 475 17.23 -8.18 31.51
C SER A 475 17.34 -6.75 31.00
N LEU A 476 17.01 -5.78 31.86
CA LEU A 476 17.11 -4.32 31.66
C LEU A 476 18.52 -3.79 31.27
N SER A 477 19.44 -4.66 30.87
CA SER A 477 20.88 -4.38 30.80
C SER A 477 21.42 -3.98 29.43
N VAL A 478 20.65 -4.04 28.33
CA VAL A 478 21.18 -3.66 27.01
C VAL A 478 20.17 -2.82 26.21
N LEU A 479 20.34 -1.51 26.31
CA LEU A 479 19.60 -0.51 25.54
C LEU A 479 20.20 -0.36 24.12
N PRO A 480 19.39 -0.39 23.04
CA PRO A 480 19.91 -0.32 21.67
C PRO A 480 20.49 1.06 21.29
N ALA A 481 21.48 1.05 20.38
CA ALA A 481 22.13 2.23 19.78
C ALA A 481 21.17 3.25 19.11
N ALA A 482 19.92 2.86 18.82
CA ALA A 482 18.90 3.78 18.31
C ALA A 482 18.58 4.92 19.30
N ARG A 483 18.79 4.68 20.62
CA ARG A 483 18.63 5.68 21.67
C ARG A 483 19.62 6.83 21.52
N GLU A 484 20.87 6.57 21.11
CA GLU A 484 21.91 7.60 20.96
C GLU A 484 21.60 8.60 19.84
N LYS A 485 20.95 8.15 18.75
CA LYS A 485 20.51 9.05 17.67
C LYS A 485 19.38 9.98 18.06
N MET A 486 18.51 9.59 19.01
CA MET A 486 17.41 10.45 19.51
C MET A 486 17.81 11.39 20.65
N ILE A 487 18.92 11.09 21.34
CA ILE A 487 19.48 11.95 22.41
C ILE A 487 20.18 13.20 21.82
N GLY A 488 20.27 13.29 20.49
CA GLY A 488 20.86 14.42 19.78
C GLY A 488 19.99 15.67 19.77
N GLN A 489 20.37 16.62 20.63
CA GLN A 489 20.18 18.09 20.56
C GLN A 489 19.11 18.71 21.49
N SER A 490 19.62 19.56 22.39
CA SER A 490 19.00 20.42 23.42
C SER A 490 18.66 19.77 24.77
N GLY A 491 18.94 20.50 25.86
CA GLY A 491 18.70 20.10 27.25
C GLY A 491 17.24 19.71 27.48
N SER A 492 16.95 18.43 27.33
CA SER A 492 15.59 17.92 27.21
C SER A 492 14.83 18.03 28.52
N LEU A 493 13.53 18.31 28.44
CA LEU A 493 12.58 18.32 29.56
C LEU A 493 12.78 17.13 30.52
N ARG A 494 13.13 15.96 29.97
CA ARG A 494 13.55 14.77 30.73
C ARG A 494 14.66 15.04 31.76
N ASN A 495 15.76 15.70 31.36
CA ASN A 495 16.89 15.95 32.26
C ASN A 495 16.54 16.94 33.38
N ILE A 496 15.61 17.87 33.11
CA ILE A 496 15.09 18.82 34.10
C ILE A 496 14.22 18.09 35.13
N LEU A 497 13.36 17.17 34.67
CA LEU A 497 12.55 16.36 35.59
C LEU A 497 13.41 15.44 36.45
N ILE A 498 14.48 14.85 35.89
CA ILE A 498 15.44 14.05 36.66
C ILE A 498 16.13 14.91 37.72
N SER A 499 16.64 16.09 37.36
CA SER A 499 17.32 16.97 38.33
C SER A 499 16.37 17.50 39.41
N LEU A 500 15.10 17.75 39.07
CA LEU A 500 14.06 18.12 40.01
C LEU A 500 13.84 17.02 41.07
N LEU A 501 13.59 15.79 40.63
CA LEU A 501 13.31 14.66 41.51
C LEU A 501 14.53 14.24 42.33
N ARG A 502 15.76 14.38 41.81
CA ARG A 502 16.99 14.18 42.59
C ARG A 502 17.12 15.15 43.76
N ARG A 503 16.67 16.41 43.60
CA ARG A 503 16.76 17.42 44.67
C ARG A 503 15.63 17.33 45.69
N GLN A 504 14.42 16.98 45.25
CA GLN A 504 13.21 17.06 46.08
C GLN A 504 12.67 15.70 46.53
N GLY A 505 13.23 14.60 46.03
CA GLY A 505 12.68 13.26 46.24
C GLY A 505 11.38 13.04 45.46
N PRO A 506 10.66 11.94 45.74
CA PRO A 506 9.39 11.64 45.10
C PRO A 506 8.32 12.71 45.39
N LEU A 507 7.57 13.11 44.37
CA LEU A 507 6.59 14.19 44.45
C LEU A 507 5.26 13.80 43.82
N PRO A 508 4.13 14.34 44.32
CA PRO A 508 2.86 14.26 43.62
C PRO A 508 2.96 14.89 42.22
N TYR A 509 2.33 14.26 41.22
CA TYR A 509 2.38 14.72 39.83
C TYR A 509 2.05 16.21 39.66
N ARG A 510 1.01 16.72 40.34
CA ARG A 510 0.65 18.16 40.29
C ARG A 510 1.79 19.08 40.76
N LYS A 511 2.61 18.63 41.72
CA LYS A 511 3.80 19.39 42.15
C LYS A 511 4.91 19.32 41.10
N ILE A 512 5.09 18.18 40.44
CA ILE A 512 6.03 18.03 39.33
C ILE A 512 5.63 18.94 38.17
N GLN A 513 4.36 18.94 37.76
CA GLN A 513 3.84 19.85 36.72
C GLN A 513 4.10 21.32 37.08
N LYS A 514 3.77 21.73 38.32
CA LYS A 514 3.96 23.12 38.77
C LYS A 514 5.44 23.51 38.81
N ALA A 515 6.30 22.63 39.33
CA ALA A 515 7.73 22.86 39.38
C ALA A 515 8.35 22.92 37.97
N ALA A 516 7.96 22.00 37.09
CA ALA A 516 8.33 22.01 35.69
C ALA A 516 7.89 23.33 35.03
N LYS A 517 6.62 23.75 35.16
CA LYS A 517 6.12 25.02 34.59
C LYS A 517 6.96 26.23 35.05
N ASN A 518 7.28 26.28 36.35
CA ASN A 518 8.07 27.37 36.93
C ASN A 518 9.53 27.39 36.43
N GLU A 519 10.18 26.24 36.32
CA GLU A 519 11.56 26.15 35.83
C GLU A 519 11.67 26.32 34.30
N LEU A 520 10.61 25.99 33.57
CA LEU A 520 10.59 25.94 32.10
C LEU A 520 10.08 27.23 31.43
N LYS A 521 9.53 28.19 32.19
CA LYS A 521 9.01 29.49 31.68
C LYS A 521 8.16 29.33 30.42
N ASP A 522 7.15 28.46 30.48
CA ASP A 522 6.15 28.20 29.41
C ASP A 522 6.69 27.62 28.08
N ARG A 523 7.92 27.08 28.04
CA ARG A 523 8.47 26.45 26.82
C ARG A 523 7.87 25.09 26.44
N TYR A 524 7.03 24.49 27.29
CA TYR A 524 6.47 23.16 27.11
C TYR A 524 5.03 23.09 27.64
N SER A 525 4.16 22.35 26.95
CA SER A 525 2.81 22.07 27.44
C SER A 525 2.83 21.12 28.66
N PRO A 526 1.84 21.22 29.56
CA PRO A 526 1.67 20.26 30.67
C PRO A 526 1.62 18.79 30.23
N GLY A 527 0.94 18.46 29.11
CA GLY A 527 0.91 17.10 28.54
C GLY A 527 2.29 16.56 28.11
N SER A 528 3.27 17.43 27.84
CA SER A 528 4.65 17.02 27.56
C SER A 528 5.35 16.42 28.78
N VAL A 529 4.96 16.81 29.99
CA VAL A 529 5.52 16.25 31.25
C VAL A 529 5.02 14.83 31.45
N ALA A 530 3.71 14.60 31.26
CA ALA A 530 3.09 13.29 31.42
C ALA A 530 3.69 12.24 30.47
N GLY A 531 3.78 12.60 29.18
CA GLY A 531 4.34 11.73 28.15
C GLY A 531 5.81 11.37 28.42
N ILE A 532 6.60 12.27 28.99
CA ILE A 532 8.00 11.97 29.36
C ILE A 532 8.05 11.05 30.58
N LEU A 533 7.29 11.33 31.63
CA LEU A 533 7.28 10.50 32.83
C LEU A 533 6.82 9.06 32.52
N GLY A 534 5.81 8.89 31.66
CA GLY A 534 5.29 7.56 31.28
C GLY A 534 6.10 6.81 30.21
N SER A 535 6.89 7.51 29.39
CA SER A 535 7.66 6.89 28.28
C SER A 535 9.14 6.64 28.61
N ASN A 536 9.59 6.95 29.82
CA ASN A 536 10.99 6.88 30.20
C ASN A 536 11.19 6.02 31.47
N PRO A 537 12.06 4.99 31.43
CA PRO A 537 12.20 4.02 32.51
C PRO A 537 12.89 4.57 33.76
N GLU A 538 13.42 5.80 33.71
CA GLU A 538 14.06 6.43 34.88
C GLU A 538 13.06 6.90 35.95
N PHE A 539 11.76 6.98 35.61
CA PHE A 539 10.70 7.40 36.52
C PHE A 539 9.89 6.19 36.99
N GLU A 540 9.47 6.21 38.25
CA GLU A 540 8.70 5.15 38.89
C GLU A 540 7.60 5.75 39.76
N PHE A 541 6.47 5.06 39.87
CA PHE A 541 5.40 5.47 40.78
C PHE A 541 5.66 4.88 42.17
N PHE A 542 5.74 5.73 43.18
CA PHE A 542 6.01 5.36 44.58
C PHE A 542 4.73 5.11 45.38
N ALA A 543 3.61 5.70 44.95
CA ALA A 543 2.23 5.46 45.36
C ALA A 543 1.32 6.08 44.28
N PRO A 544 -0.01 5.86 44.26
CA PRO A 544 -0.89 6.46 43.26
C PRO A 544 -0.68 7.97 43.14
N GLY A 545 -0.23 8.41 41.95
CA GLY A 545 0.08 9.80 41.63
C GLY A 545 1.33 10.41 42.29
N ILE A 546 2.16 9.63 42.98
CA ILE A 546 3.46 10.03 43.53
C ILE A 546 4.55 9.44 42.66
N ILE A 547 5.37 10.29 42.04
CA ILE A 547 6.38 9.89 41.06
C ILE A 547 7.76 10.25 41.60
N GLY A 548 8.70 9.33 41.47
CA GLY A 548 10.10 9.50 41.84
C GLY A 548 11.02 8.89 40.79
N LEU A 549 12.30 8.77 41.15
CA LEU A 549 13.28 8.13 40.29
C LEU A 549 13.37 6.64 40.61
N TYR A 550 13.47 5.82 39.57
CA TYR A 550 13.58 4.37 39.71
C TYR A 550 14.79 3.97 40.58
N GLU A 551 15.88 4.74 40.54
CA GLU A 551 17.09 4.51 41.36
C GLU A 551 16.80 4.54 42.88
N ASN A 552 15.73 5.22 43.30
CA ASN A 552 15.32 5.33 44.71
C ASN A 552 14.28 4.27 45.11
N LYS A 553 13.86 3.36 44.21
CA LYS A 553 12.74 2.42 44.43
C LYS A 553 12.89 1.54 45.68
N ASN A 554 14.12 1.21 46.07
CA ASN A 554 14.41 0.30 47.18
C ASN A 554 14.97 1.01 48.42
N GLU A 555 14.88 2.34 48.50
CA GLU A 555 15.32 3.07 49.69
C GLU A 555 14.42 2.76 50.90
N GLU A 556 15.00 2.37 52.03
CA GLU A 556 14.22 2.09 53.25
C GLU A 556 13.48 3.32 53.79
N THR A 557 13.90 4.53 53.40
CA THR A 557 13.32 5.80 53.87
C THR A 557 12.17 6.31 53.01
N ILE A 558 11.72 5.57 51.99
CA ILE A 558 10.69 6.01 51.05
C ILE A 558 9.42 6.49 51.77
N VAL A 559 8.90 5.68 52.69
CA VAL A 559 7.66 6.01 53.42
C VAL A 559 7.84 7.32 54.18
N ASP A 560 9.01 7.56 54.78
CA ASP A 560 9.32 8.82 55.46
C ASP A 560 9.41 10.01 54.51
N GLN A 561 9.97 9.82 53.31
CA GLN A 561 10.06 10.87 52.28
C GLN A 561 8.67 11.27 51.78
N VAL A 562 7.74 10.31 51.64
CA VAL A 562 6.40 10.57 51.08
C VAL A 562 5.28 10.64 52.12
N LYS A 563 5.56 10.51 53.43
CA LYS A 563 4.54 10.45 54.49
C LYS A 563 3.51 11.58 54.44
N GLY A 564 3.94 12.80 54.12
CA GLY A 564 3.05 13.97 54.00
C GLY A 564 2.02 13.88 52.86
N TYR A 565 2.22 12.95 51.94
CA TYR A 565 1.32 12.65 50.83
C TYR A 565 0.48 11.39 51.07
N LEU A 566 0.99 10.44 51.87
CA LEU A 566 0.32 9.18 52.19
C LEU A 566 -0.86 9.33 53.18
N LEU A 567 -0.82 10.31 54.10
CA LEU A 567 -1.85 10.49 55.13
C LEU A 567 -3.16 11.07 54.58
N ARG A 568 -3.82 10.32 53.71
CA ARG A 568 -5.08 10.68 53.03
C ARG A 568 -5.90 9.42 52.76
N ILE A 569 -7.23 9.52 52.85
CA ILE A 569 -8.12 8.40 52.49
C ILE A 569 -7.94 7.98 51.03
N SER A 570 -7.61 8.92 50.13
CA SER A 570 -7.30 8.64 48.72
C SER A 570 -6.04 7.78 48.50
N GLN A 571 -5.28 7.48 49.54
CA GLN A 571 -4.12 6.58 49.49
C GLN A 571 -4.39 5.29 50.25
N VAL A 572 -5.09 5.38 51.40
CA VAL A 572 -5.50 4.24 52.22
C VAL A 572 -6.53 3.36 51.51
N LYS A 573 -7.59 3.97 50.96
CA LYS A 573 -8.72 3.24 50.37
C LYS A 573 -8.25 2.38 49.18
N PRO A 574 -7.53 2.89 48.17
CA PRO A 574 -7.01 2.05 47.08
C PRO A 574 -6.14 0.89 47.57
N TYR A 575 -5.30 1.10 48.59
CA TYR A 575 -4.48 0.05 49.18
C TYR A 575 -5.32 -1.09 49.77
N ILE A 576 -6.33 -0.74 50.59
CA ILE A 576 -7.22 -1.73 51.19
C ILE A 576 -7.94 -2.51 50.09
N LEU A 577 -8.50 -1.81 49.12
CA LEU A 577 -9.24 -2.44 48.01
C LEU A 577 -8.32 -3.40 47.25
N ASP A 578 -7.10 -2.98 46.87
CA ASP A 578 -6.13 -3.79 46.12
C ASP A 578 -5.77 -5.07 46.90
N LYS A 579 -5.57 -4.97 48.22
CA LYS A 579 -5.35 -6.13 49.11
C LYS A 579 -6.57 -7.05 49.22
N VAL A 580 -7.79 -6.50 49.32
CA VAL A 580 -9.04 -7.30 49.32
C VAL A 580 -9.20 -8.06 48.01
N GLY A 581 -8.92 -7.41 46.89
CA GLY A 581 -9.02 -8.00 45.56
C GLY A 581 -8.01 -9.11 45.29
N GLY A 582 -6.91 -9.19 46.05
CA GLY A 582 -5.94 -10.29 45.97
C GLY A 582 -5.08 -10.28 44.71
N TYR A 583 -4.81 -9.11 44.10
CA TYR A 583 -3.92 -8.99 42.94
C TYR A 583 -2.54 -8.46 43.38
N PRO A 584 -1.44 -9.22 43.26
CA PRO A 584 -0.18 -8.85 43.90
C PRO A 584 0.76 -7.92 43.10
N ASP A 585 0.44 -7.53 41.87
CA ASP A 585 1.44 -6.91 40.96
C ASP A 585 1.51 -5.37 40.94
N MET A 586 0.86 -4.68 41.87
CA MET A 586 1.14 -3.25 42.11
C MET A 586 1.56 -2.98 43.54
N GLN A 587 2.72 -3.52 43.91
CA GLN A 587 3.45 -3.03 45.08
C GLN A 587 4.14 -1.72 44.70
N TYR A 588 3.40 -0.62 44.83
CA TYR A 588 4.05 0.68 44.88
C TYR A 588 5.10 0.64 45.99
N PRO A 589 6.33 1.15 45.77
CA PRO A 589 7.40 1.13 46.75
C PRO A 589 7.04 1.69 48.14
N ALA A 590 6.13 2.66 48.22
CA ALA A 590 5.65 3.21 49.49
C ALA A 590 4.46 2.44 50.08
N TRP A 591 3.91 1.44 49.39
CA TRP A 591 2.85 0.57 49.88
C TRP A 591 3.46 -0.67 50.53
N GLY A 592 3.54 -0.66 51.86
CA GLY A 592 4.09 -1.76 52.64
C GLY A 592 3.81 -1.61 54.13
N ALA A 593 4.37 -2.50 54.95
CA ALA A 593 4.12 -2.56 56.39
C ALA A 593 4.35 -1.21 57.10
N ASP A 594 5.37 -0.45 56.70
CA ASP A 594 5.66 0.84 57.30
C ASP A 594 4.57 1.89 57.01
N ALA A 595 3.97 1.85 55.81
CA ALA A 595 2.81 2.68 55.47
C ALA A 595 1.54 2.21 56.18
N GLU A 596 1.34 0.90 56.35
CA GLU A 596 0.21 0.35 57.12
C GLU A 596 0.24 0.81 58.57
N VAL A 597 1.41 0.77 59.23
CA VAL A 597 1.60 1.29 60.59
C VAL A 597 1.29 2.78 60.65
N LEU A 598 1.81 3.55 59.69
CA LEU A 598 1.57 5.00 59.60
C LEU A 598 0.07 5.30 59.46
N TRP A 599 -0.63 4.60 58.57
CA TRP A 599 -2.07 4.75 58.36
C TRP A 599 -2.89 4.28 59.55
N ALA A 600 -2.55 3.16 60.18
CA ALA A 600 -3.28 2.65 61.34
C ALA A 600 -3.24 3.62 62.52
N ARG A 601 -2.07 4.20 62.82
CA ARG A 601 -1.93 5.25 63.83
C ARG A 601 -2.77 6.48 63.47
N TRP A 602 -2.64 6.97 62.23
CA TRP A 602 -3.38 8.15 61.78
C TRP A 602 -4.89 7.96 61.79
N LEU A 603 -5.41 6.86 61.26
CA LEU A 603 -6.85 6.56 61.22
C LEU A 603 -7.44 6.41 62.63
N ARG A 604 -6.69 5.80 63.55
CA ARG A 604 -7.08 5.73 64.97
C ARG A 604 -7.18 7.13 65.57
N ASP A 605 -6.17 7.96 65.37
CA ASP A 605 -6.12 9.30 65.94
C ASP A 605 -7.22 10.22 65.36
N GLU A 606 -7.60 10.01 64.09
CA GLU A 606 -8.72 10.69 63.42
C GLU A 606 -10.11 10.07 63.70
N GLY A 607 -10.18 8.93 64.41
CA GLY A 607 -11.44 8.22 64.68
C GLY A 607 -12.13 7.60 63.45
N ARG A 608 -11.37 7.27 62.40
CA ARG A 608 -11.85 6.68 61.14
C ARG A 608 -11.89 5.14 61.23
N ASN A 609 -12.77 4.63 62.07
CA ASN A 609 -12.83 3.21 62.43
C ASN A 609 -13.18 2.28 61.24
N ASP A 610 -14.03 2.73 60.32
CA ASP A 610 -14.39 2.03 59.08
C ASP A 610 -13.17 1.66 58.24
N TYR A 611 -12.27 2.63 58.00
CA TYR A 611 -11.01 2.40 57.29
C TYR A 611 -9.97 1.67 58.14
N LEU A 612 -9.89 1.97 59.45
CA LEU A 612 -8.95 1.33 60.35
C LEU A 612 -9.20 -0.18 60.44
N TYR A 613 -10.44 -0.58 60.66
CA TYR A 613 -10.80 -2.00 60.78
C TYR A 613 -10.67 -2.74 59.46
N SER A 614 -10.97 -2.06 58.35
CA SER A 614 -10.75 -2.61 57.00
C SER A 614 -9.25 -2.79 56.69
N LEU A 615 -8.40 -1.82 57.08
CA LEU A 615 -6.94 -1.91 56.95
C LEU A 615 -6.40 -3.08 57.79
N LEU A 616 -6.74 -3.13 59.08
CA LEU A 616 -6.28 -4.20 59.97
C LEU A 616 -6.70 -5.59 59.46
N ASN A 617 -7.89 -5.71 58.87
CA ASN A 617 -8.35 -6.97 58.30
C ASN A 617 -7.42 -7.49 57.19
N VAL A 618 -6.92 -6.60 56.33
CA VAL A 618 -6.08 -6.97 55.17
C VAL A 618 -4.58 -6.96 55.44
N SER A 619 -4.14 -6.30 56.51
CA SER A 619 -2.72 -6.15 56.86
C SER A 619 -2.16 -7.36 57.60
N GLU A 620 -0.91 -7.74 57.32
CA GLU A 620 -0.16 -8.73 58.10
C GLU A 620 0.52 -8.06 59.31
N THR A 621 -0.29 -7.73 60.31
CA THR A 621 0.10 -6.98 61.52
C THR A 621 1.27 -7.59 62.31
N LYS A 622 1.56 -8.88 62.12
CA LYS A 622 2.72 -9.56 62.72
C LYS A 622 4.05 -9.11 62.12
N GLU A 623 4.05 -8.72 60.85
CA GLU A 623 5.24 -8.29 60.11
C GLU A 623 5.59 -6.81 60.36
N TRP A 624 4.73 -6.08 61.09
CA TRP A 624 4.93 -4.67 61.39
C TRP A 624 6.16 -4.41 62.28
N ARG A 625 6.98 -3.45 61.85
CA ARG A 625 8.20 -2.99 62.55
C ARG A 625 7.87 -2.02 63.69
N VAL A 626 7.15 -2.52 64.69
CA VAL A 626 6.75 -1.78 65.90
C VAL A 626 7.17 -2.49 67.18
N SER A 627 7.07 -1.81 68.33
CA SER A 627 7.33 -2.43 69.63
C SER A 627 6.38 -3.61 69.89
N GLU A 628 6.81 -4.59 70.69
CA GLU A 628 5.99 -5.76 71.02
C GLU A 628 4.64 -5.38 71.67
N SER A 629 4.67 -4.38 72.56
CA SER A 629 3.45 -3.85 73.19
C SER A 629 2.45 -3.27 72.19
N GLU A 630 2.94 -2.54 71.18
CA GLU A 630 2.13 -1.94 70.14
C GLU A 630 1.60 -2.99 69.16
N ARG A 631 2.41 -3.97 68.79
CA ARG A 631 1.98 -5.10 67.97
C ARG A 631 0.83 -5.86 68.63
N ASN A 632 0.95 -6.16 69.93
CA ASN A 632 -0.09 -6.83 70.70
C ASN A 632 -1.40 -6.03 70.74
N TYR A 633 -1.31 -4.70 70.83
CA TYR A 633 -2.49 -3.82 70.75
C TYR A 633 -3.19 -3.94 69.39
N TRP A 634 -2.46 -3.80 68.28
CA TRP A 634 -3.04 -3.88 66.93
C TRP A 634 -3.62 -5.26 66.62
N GLU A 635 -2.94 -6.34 67.04
CA GLU A 635 -3.43 -7.72 66.92
C GLU A 635 -4.74 -7.93 67.69
N SER A 636 -4.85 -7.39 68.92
CA SER A 636 -6.09 -7.44 69.68
C SER A 636 -7.23 -6.71 68.97
N LEU A 637 -6.93 -5.52 68.42
CA LEU A 637 -7.91 -4.71 67.70
C LEU A 637 -8.36 -5.40 66.40
N LYS A 638 -7.43 -6.00 65.65
CA LYS A 638 -7.71 -6.82 64.46
C LYS A 638 -8.62 -8.00 64.79
N ARG A 639 -8.34 -8.75 65.87
CA ARG A 639 -9.17 -9.90 66.27
C ARG A 639 -10.59 -9.49 66.69
N GLN A 640 -10.72 -8.34 67.33
CA GLN A 640 -12.01 -7.89 67.86
C GLN A 640 -12.89 -7.21 66.81
N TYR A 641 -12.30 -6.42 65.91
CA TYR A 641 -13.03 -5.54 64.99
C TYR A 641 -12.67 -5.70 63.51
N GLY A 642 -11.62 -6.48 63.19
CA GLY A 642 -11.15 -6.68 61.82
C GLY A 642 -12.26 -7.20 60.93
N SER A 643 -12.70 -6.34 60.03
CA SER A 643 -13.78 -6.61 59.07
C SER A 643 -13.68 -5.60 57.94
N ILE A 644 -14.10 -5.98 56.74
CA ILE A 644 -14.15 -5.07 55.61
C ILE A 644 -15.44 -4.24 55.69
N GLN A 645 -15.29 -2.96 56.02
CA GLN A 645 -16.41 -2.01 56.20
C GLN A 645 -16.38 -0.85 55.21
N CYS A 646 -15.24 -0.61 54.55
CA CYS A 646 -15.06 0.51 53.62
C CYS A 646 -15.42 0.18 52.15
N LEU A 647 -16.08 -0.97 51.90
CA LEU A 647 -16.52 -1.34 50.56
C LEU A 647 -17.80 -0.60 50.17
N PRO A 648 -17.95 -0.18 48.90
CA PRO A 648 -19.20 0.41 48.43
C PRO A 648 -20.27 -0.67 48.24
N ASP A 649 -21.54 -0.29 48.34
CA ASP A 649 -22.66 -1.19 48.05
C ASP A 649 -22.82 -1.37 46.53
N VAL A 650 -22.97 -2.62 46.10
CA VAL A 650 -23.11 -3.02 44.68
C VAL A 650 -24.57 -3.24 44.30
N ALA A 651 -25.46 -3.43 45.27
CA ALA A 651 -26.87 -3.72 45.00
C ALA A 651 -27.67 -2.51 44.50
N ASP A 652 -27.21 -1.29 44.81
CA ASP A 652 -27.91 -0.03 44.51
C ASP A 652 -27.30 0.74 43.32
N SER A 653 -26.27 0.22 42.67
CA SER A 653 -25.64 0.89 41.53
C SER A 653 -26.40 0.65 40.23
N SER A 654 -26.60 1.71 39.43
CA SER A 654 -27.16 1.59 38.07
C SER A 654 -26.34 0.60 37.23
N PRO A 655 -26.99 -0.14 36.31
CA PRO A 655 -26.28 -1.02 35.39
C PRO A 655 -25.17 -0.28 34.65
N ALA A 656 -23.96 -0.86 34.62
CA ALA A 656 -22.93 -0.39 33.69
C ALA A 656 -23.32 -0.75 32.26
N GLU A 657 -22.86 0.03 31.29
CA GLU A 657 -23.00 -0.33 29.86
C GLU A 657 -21.61 -0.75 29.35
N PHE A 658 -21.56 -1.90 28.69
CA PHE A 658 -20.34 -2.44 28.09
C PHE A 658 -20.48 -2.54 26.57
N ASP A 659 -19.40 -2.23 25.85
CA ASP A 659 -19.30 -2.60 24.44
C ASP A 659 -18.65 -3.98 24.27
N GLY A 660 -18.73 -4.53 23.05
CA GLY A 660 -18.13 -5.83 22.76
C GLY A 660 -16.60 -5.84 22.90
N GLY A 661 -15.94 -4.70 22.73
CA GLY A 661 -14.50 -4.54 22.87
C GLY A 661 -14.05 -4.71 24.33
N ASP A 662 -14.76 -4.05 25.25
CA ASP A 662 -14.55 -4.14 26.70
C ASP A 662 -14.67 -5.58 27.22
N ILE A 663 -15.67 -6.31 26.73
CA ILE A 663 -15.92 -7.71 27.09
C ILE A 663 -14.77 -8.61 26.61
N ILE A 664 -14.36 -8.50 25.34
CA ILE A 664 -13.24 -9.28 24.80
C ILE A 664 -11.95 -8.97 25.56
N LYS A 665 -11.69 -7.69 25.78
CA LYS A 665 -10.51 -7.20 26.46
C LYS A 665 -10.37 -7.80 27.86
N PHE A 666 -11.46 -7.77 28.64
CA PHE A 666 -11.45 -8.31 29.99
C PHE A 666 -11.46 -9.85 30.01
N ALA A 667 -12.19 -10.51 29.10
CA ALA A 667 -12.14 -11.95 28.95
C ALA A 667 -10.71 -12.43 28.66
N LYS A 668 -10.02 -11.75 27.72
CA LYS A 668 -8.61 -11.98 27.37
C LYS A 668 -7.70 -11.85 28.58
N PHE A 669 -7.90 -10.83 29.40
CA PHE A 669 -7.18 -10.66 30.66
C PHE A 669 -7.38 -11.85 31.60
N CYS A 670 -8.63 -12.26 31.83
CA CYS A 670 -8.95 -13.37 32.73
C CYS A 670 -8.19 -14.65 32.34
N TRP A 671 -8.13 -14.97 31.05
CA TRP A 671 -7.37 -16.12 30.52
C TRP A 671 -5.87 -16.02 30.74
N LEU A 672 -5.27 -14.88 30.34
CA LEU A 672 -3.83 -14.68 30.41
C LEU A 672 -3.29 -14.76 31.84
N PHE A 673 -4.07 -14.26 32.80
CA PHE A 673 -3.68 -14.19 34.21
C PHE A 673 -4.36 -15.25 35.07
N LYS A 674 -5.05 -16.22 34.45
CA LYS A 674 -5.73 -17.35 35.11
C LYS A 674 -6.72 -16.93 36.21
N GLY A 675 -7.26 -15.73 36.12
CA GLY A 675 -8.16 -15.13 37.09
C GLY A 675 -8.24 -13.61 36.97
N ALA A 676 -9.18 -13.01 37.69
CA ALA A 676 -9.35 -11.56 37.74
C ALA A 676 -10.19 -11.14 38.96
N ASN A 677 -10.25 -9.84 39.22
CA ASN A 677 -11.13 -9.23 40.22
C ASN A 677 -11.71 -7.90 39.70
N TRP A 678 -12.62 -7.30 40.46
CA TRP A 678 -13.30 -6.06 40.07
C TRP A 678 -12.36 -4.85 39.93
N ILE A 679 -11.22 -4.86 40.63
CA ILE A 679 -10.18 -3.82 40.55
C ILE A 679 -9.44 -3.90 39.22
N SER A 680 -9.04 -5.11 38.83
CA SER A 680 -8.44 -5.35 37.52
C SER A 680 -9.43 -5.01 36.40
N ALA A 681 -10.72 -5.31 36.58
CA ALA A 681 -11.77 -4.90 35.64
C ALA A 681 -11.85 -3.37 35.52
N ASN A 682 -11.92 -2.64 36.64
CA ASN A 682 -11.93 -1.18 36.63
C ASN A 682 -10.71 -0.60 35.90
N ARG A 683 -9.50 -1.08 36.24
CA ARG A 683 -8.25 -0.66 35.58
C ARG A 683 -8.22 -0.94 34.08
N ILE A 684 -8.80 -2.06 33.65
CA ILE A 684 -8.86 -2.42 32.24
C ILE A 684 -9.90 -1.56 31.50
N LEU A 685 -10.98 -1.20 32.16
CA LEU A 685 -12.08 -0.40 31.62
C LEU A 685 -11.85 1.12 31.74
N GLY A 686 -10.70 1.56 32.25
CA GLY A 686 -10.41 2.98 32.44
C GLY A 686 -11.26 3.65 33.52
N GLN A 687 -11.64 2.88 34.54
CA GLN A 687 -12.50 3.32 35.64
C GLN A 687 -11.69 3.51 36.90
N ARG A 688 -12.15 4.42 37.76
CA ARG A 688 -11.62 4.56 39.12
C ARG A 688 -11.56 3.21 39.83
N ILE A 689 -10.46 2.97 40.54
CA ILE A 689 -10.24 1.71 41.25
C ILE A 689 -11.37 1.38 42.22
N ASP A 690 -12.00 2.40 42.83
CA ASP A 690 -13.08 2.27 43.81
C ASP A 690 -14.50 2.34 43.20
N SER A 691 -14.61 2.31 41.87
CA SER A 691 -15.91 2.30 41.16
C SER A 691 -16.62 0.94 41.33
N VAL A 692 -17.88 0.97 41.74
CA VAL A 692 -18.75 -0.23 41.79
C VAL A 692 -19.74 -0.32 40.63
N HIS A 693 -19.62 0.59 39.66
CA HIS A 693 -20.49 0.60 38.48
C HIS A 693 -20.04 -0.42 37.44
N CYS A 694 -18.76 -0.42 37.04
CA CYS A 694 -18.31 -1.25 35.91
C CYS A 694 -17.61 -2.54 36.35
N GLY A 695 -16.67 -2.46 37.28
CA GLY A 695 -15.82 -3.60 37.66
C GLY A 695 -16.59 -4.81 38.18
N PRO A 696 -17.46 -4.66 39.21
CA PRO A 696 -18.26 -5.78 39.71
C PRO A 696 -19.17 -6.38 38.64
N TYR A 697 -19.84 -5.55 37.84
CA TYR A 697 -20.70 -6.00 36.75
C TYR A 697 -19.93 -6.80 35.69
N MET A 698 -18.73 -6.34 35.31
CA MET A 698 -17.89 -7.06 34.36
C MET A 698 -17.43 -8.42 34.92
N VAL A 699 -17.04 -8.50 36.18
CA VAL A 699 -16.70 -9.78 36.83
C VAL A 699 -17.92 -10.70 36.93
N GLY A 700 -19.09 -10.15 37.26
CA GLY A 700 -20.36 -10.88 37.29
C GLY A 700 -20.73 -11.46 35.93
N LEU A 701 -20.56 -10.67 34.85
CA LEU A 701 -20.72 -11.12 33.48
C LEU A 701 -19.75 -12.28 33.16
N MET A 702 -18.46 -12.13 33.47
CA MET A 702 -17.48 -13.19 33.22
C MET A 702 -17.77 -14.47 34.01
N CYS A 703 -18.32 -14.35 35.23
CA CYS A 703 -18.79 -15.50 36.01
C CYS A 703 -19.97 -16.19 35.32
N GLN A 704 -20.95 -15.42 34.83
CA GLN A 704 -22.12 -15.96 34.12
C GLN A 704 -21.77 -16.62 32.78
N LEU A 705 -20.82 -16.05 32.04
CA LEU A 705 -20.28 -16.67 30.83
C LEU A 705 -19.50 -17.97 31.14
N GLY A 706 -19.10 -18.18 32.40
CA GLY A 706 -18.23 -19.28 32.81
C GLY A 706 -16.76 -19.07 32.44
N VAL A 707 -16.38 -17.82 32.12
CA VAL A 707 -14.98 -17.41 31.95
C VAL A 707 -14.27 -17.37 33.29
N LEU A 708 -14.96 -16.91 34.34
CA LEU A 708 -14.52 -16.96 35.72
C LEU A 708 -15.39 -17.91 36.53
N LYS A 709 -14.81 -18.48 37.59
CA LYS A 709 -15.56 -19.21 38.61
C LYS A 709 -16.03 -18.24 39.68
N ALA A 710 -17.33 -18.20 39.95
CA ALA A 710 -17.89 -17.35 41.01
C ALA A 710 -17.47 -17.85 42.41
N GLU A 711 -16.75 -17.01 43.14
CA GLU A 711 -16.37 -17.22 44.53
C GLU A 711 -17.47 -16.71 45.47
N ASN A 712 -17.28 -16.82 46.79
CA ASN A 712 -18.32 -16.49 47.77
C ASN A 712 -18.74 -15.02 47.79
N GLN A 713 -17.86 -14.11 47.38
CA GLN A 713 -18.09 -12.66 47.43
C GLN A 713 -17.67 -12.00 46.10
N TRP A 714 -18.26 -10.85 45.78
CA TRP A 714 -17.98 -10.13 44.53
C TRP A 714 -16.63 -9.42 44.53
N TYR A 715 -16.15 -9.03 45.71
CA TYR A 715 -14.93 -8.23 45.87
C TYR A 715 -13.66 -9.08 45.99
N THR A 716 -13.77 -10.41 46.06
CA THR A 716 -12.63 -11.33 46.10
C THR A 716 -12.03 -11.55 44.71
N SER A 717 -10.84 -12.14 44.64
CA SER A 717 -10.29 -12.64 43.38
C SER A 717 -11.05 -13.88 42.91
N HIS A 718 -11.34 -13.94 41.61
CA HIS A 718 -12.01 -15.05 40.96
C HIS A 718 -11.01 -15.80 40.07
N THR A 719 -11.07 -17.12 40.11
CA THR A 719 -10.21 -17.99 39.30
C THR A 719 -10.83 -18.31 37.95
N LEU A 720 -10.02 -18.80 37.02
CA LEU A 720 -10.48 -19.18 35.68
C LEU A 720 -11.56 -20.28 35.73
N GLY A 721 -12.65 -20.09 34.99
CA GLY A 721 -13.74 -21.05 34.85
C GLY A 721 -13.49 -22.09 33.76
N GLU A 722 -14.22 -23.21 33.80
CA GLU A 722 -14.08 -24.32 32.86
C GLU A 722 -14.48 -23.97 31.41
N ARG A 723 -15.31 -22.93 31.22
CA ARG A 723 -15.74 -22.45 29.89
C ARG A 723 -14.91 -21.28 29.36
N SER A 724 -13.83 -20.90 30.06
CA SER A 724 -12.96 -19.78 29.66
C SER A 724 -12.43 -19.88 28.24
N TYR A 725 -11.79 -21.00 27.89
CA TYR A 725 -11.25 -21.24 26.55
C TYR A 725 -12.34 -21.21 25.44
N PRO A 726 -13.43 -22.01 25.52
CA PRO A 726 -14.42 -22.03 24.45
C PRO A 726 -15.16 -20.70 24.28
N ILE A 727 -15.44 -19.97 25.37
CA ILE A 727 -16.05 -18.63 25.27
C ILE A 727 -15.07 -17.64 24.66
N MET A 728 -13.80 -17.65 25.06
CA MET A 728 -12.79 -16.79 24.47
C MET A 728 -12.67 -17.00 22.97
N LEU A 729 -12.62 -18.26 22.53
CA LEU A 729 -12.56 -18.59 21.11
C LEU A 729 -13.79 -18.05 20.36
N GLN A 730 -15.00 -18.27 20.90
CA GLN A 730 -16.25 -17.77 20.31
C GLN A 730 -16.26 -16.23 20.20
N LEU A 731 -15.80 -15.53 21.24
CA LEU A 731 -15.75 -14.06 21.24
C LEU A 731 -14.76 -13.52 20.21
N LEU A 732 -13.56 -14.12 20.11
CA LEU A 732 -12.55 -13.73 19.12
C LEU A 732 -13.00 -14.05 17.70
N GLU A 733 -13.62 -15.20 17.47
CA GLU A 733 -14.20 -15.57 16.18
C GLU A 733 -15.32 -14.61 15.77
N ALA A 734 -16.22 -14.26 16.70
CA ALA A 734 -17.29 -13.30 16.44
C ALA A 734 -16.77 -11.90 16.12
N TRP A 735 -15.69 -11.47 16.79
CA TRP A 735 -15.07 -10.19 16.53
C TRP A 735 -14.41 -10.10 15.15
N ASP A 736 -13.77 -11.19 14.70
CA ASP A 736 -13.01 -11.21 13.45
C ASP A 736 -13.88 -11.55 12.21
N SER A 737 -14.93 -12.36 12.40
CA SER A 737 -15.78 -12.84 11.30
C SER A 737 -17.04 -12.01 11.04
N SER A 738 -17.49 -11.20 12.00
CA SER A 738 -18.74 -10.45 11.88
C SER A 738 -18.57 -9.12 11.13
N ILE A 739 -19.58 -8.79 10.31
CA ILE A 739 -19.75 -7.46 9.71
C ILE A 739 -20.00 -6.39 10.80
N PHE A 740 -20.61 -6.80 11.91
CA PHE A 740 -20.86 -6.00 13.12
C PHE A 740 -20.25 -6.72 14.34
N PRO A 741 -18.93 -6.53 14.61
CA PRO A 741 -18.20 -7.24 15.67
C PRO A 741 -18.80 -7.03 17.05
N GLU A 742 -19.13 -5.79 17.39
CA GLU A 742 -19.68 -5.40 18.69
C GLU A 742 -21.04 -6.08 18.94
N GLU A 743 -21.95 -6.00 17.97
CA GLU A 743 -23.28 -6.63 18.09
C GLU A 743 -23.20 -8.15 18.18
N ALA A 744 -22.26 -8.78 17.44
CA ALA A 744 -22.05 -10.21 17.49
C ALA A 744 -21.56 -10.69 18.86
N VAL A 745 -20.63 -9.94 19.48
CA VAL A 745 -20.15 -10.21 20.83
C VAL A 745 -21.27 -10.04 21.86
N LEU A 746 -22.02 -8.93 21.79
CA LEU A 746 -23.12 -8.67 22.72
C LEU A 746 -24.20 -9.75 22.63
N ARG A 747 -24.52 -10.23 21.42
CA ARG A 747 -25.46 -11.33 21.22
C ARG A 747 -24.99 -12.63 21.88
N ILE A 748 -23.72 -13.01 21.69
CA ILE A 748 -23.14 -14.20 22.35
C ILE A 748 -23.28 -14.07 23.88
N CYS A 749 -23.03 -12.89 24.42
CA CYS A 749 -23.12 -12.65 25.86
C CYS A 749 -24.56 -12.76 26.38
N ARG A 750 -25.54 -12.20 25.66
CA ARG A 750 -26.97 -12.31 26.02
C ARG A 750 -27.47 -13.75 25.95
N ASP A 751 -27.14 -14.46 24.88
CA ASP A 751 -27.55 -15.86 24.71
C ASP A 751 -26.98 -16.73 25.85
N ALA A 752 -25.74 -16.45 26.26
CA ALA A 752 -25.09 -17.13 27.38
C ALA A 752 -25.73 -16.78 28.73
N LEU A 753 -26.09 -15.52 28.98
CA LEU A 753 -26.78 -15.09 30.21
C LEU A 753 -28.15 -15.77 30.35
N MET A 754 -28.93 -15.82 29.28
CA MET A 754 -30.26 -16.46 29.28
C MET A 754 -30.19 -17.98 29.54
N ALA A 755 -29.08 -18.61 29.16
CA ALA A 755 -28.87 -20.05 29.30
C ALA A 755 -28.21 -20.45 30.63
N ALA A 756 -27.64 -19.51 31.39
CA ALA A 756 -26.85 -19.79 32.59
C ALA A 756 -27.70 -19.67 33.88
N PRO A 757 -27.64 -20.66 34.80
CA PRO A 757 -28.22 -20.49 36.13
C PRO A 757 -27.38 -19.49 36.96
N SER A 758 -28.01 -18.76 37.88
CA SER A 758 -27.32 -17.88 38.84
C SER A 758 -26.21 -18.64 39.59
N GLN A 759 -24.99 -18.10 39.61
CA GLN A 759 -23.83 -18.72 40.28
C GLN A 759 -23.19 -17.80 41.33
N GLY A 760 -22.84 -18.39 42.47
CA GLY A 760 -22.12 -17.71 43.56
C GLY A 760 -22.86 -16.48 44.07
N TRP A 761 -22.18 -15.33 44.05
CA TRP A 761 -22.72 -14.04 44.48
C TRP A 761 -23.62 -13.35 43.44
N VAL A 762 -23.68 -13.87 42.20
CA VAL A 762 -24.53 -13.31 41.14
C VAL A 762 -25.97 -13.79 41.32
N THR A 763 -26.78 -12.99 42.01
CA THR A 763 -28.20 -13.27 42.30
C THR A 763 -29.11 -12.94 41.11
N GLY A 764 -30.39 -13.36 41.17
CA GLY A 764 -31.36 -13.11 40.10
C GLY A 764 -31.61 -11.64 39.78
N SER A 765 -31.63 -10.74 40.78
CA SER A 765 -31.77 -9.30 40.55
C SER A 765 -30.51 -8.69 39.92
N PHE A 766 -29.32 -9.18 40.28
CA PHE A 766 -28.07 -8.76 39.66
C PHE A 766 -27.96 -9.23 38.20
N ALA A 767 -28.44 -10.43 37.90
CA ALA A 767 -28.48 -10.97 36.54
C ALA A 767 -29.39 -10.14 35.60
N VAL A 768 -30.54 -9.66 36.08
CA VAL A 768 -31.41 -8.75 35.31
C VAL A 768 -30.70 -7.42 35.00
N ASN A 769 -29.94 -6.87 35.95
CA ASN A 769 -29.15 -5.67 35.68
C ASN A 769 -28.01 -5.94 34.67
N LEU A 770 -27.45 -7.16 34.64
CA LEU A 770 -26.47 -7.57 33.62
C LEU A 770 -27.08 -7.67 32.21
N GLU A 771 -28.35 -8.04 32.08
CA GLU A 771 -29.03 -8.02 30.78
C GLU A 771 -29.18 -6.58 30.26
N GLY A 772 -29.62 -5.65 31.12
CA GLY A 772 -29.71 -4.23 30.77
C GLY A 772 -28.36 -3.61 30.42
N ALA A 773 -27.25 -4.14 30.96
CA ALA A 773 -25.89 -3.72 30.62
C ALA A 773 -25.48 -4.02 29.17
N LEU A 774 -26.22 -4.89 28.47
CA LEU A 774 -25.94 -5.36 27.11
C LEU A 774 -26.94 -4.86 26.06
N ASP A 775 -27.91 -4.01 26.42
CA ASP A 775 -28.96 -3.52 25.51
C ASP A 775 -28.44 -2.47 24.52
N ILE A 776 -28.91 -2.56 23.26
CA ILE A 776 -28.40 -1.75 22.13
C ILE A 776 -29.19 -0.45 21.91
N GLU A 777 -30.45 -0.34 22.38
CA GLU A 777 -31.31 0.81 22.06
C GLU A 777 -30.87 2.12 22.73
N SER A 778 -30.00 2.07 23.74
CA SER A 778 -29.31 3.24 24.32
C SER A 778 -27.94 3.54 23.69
N ASN A 779 -27.40 2.66 22.85
CA ASN A 779 -26.04 2.71 22.28
C ASN A 779 -25.93 3.63 21.07
N GLY A 780 -26.41 4.87 21.18
CA GLY A 780 -25.84 5.95 20.39
C GLY A 780 -24.33 5.94 20.64
N ILE A 781 -23.53 6.06 19.57
CA ILE A 781 -22.07 6.22 19.65
C ILE A 781 -21.78 7.15 20.83
N ARG A 782 -21.21 6.60 21.91
CA ARG A 782 -20.84 7.41 23.07
C ARG A 782 -19.88 8.48 22.56
N ASP A 783 -20.34 9.73 22.51
CA ASP A 783 -19.43 10.83 22.79
C ASP A 783 -19.01 10.59 24.23
N ARG A 784 -17.84 9.95 24.42
CA ARG A 784 -17.17 9.94 25.71
C ARG A 784 -16.82 11.40 25.99
N GLU A 785 -17.76 12.17 26.55
CA GLU A 785 -17.37 13.32 27.34
C GLU A 785 -16.50 12.76 28.46
N ASP A 786 -15.22 13.08 28.37
CA ASP A 786 -14.13 12.72 29.27
C ASP A 786 -14.43 13.12 30.74
N ASN A 787 -15.40 12.46 31.38
CA ASN A 787 -15.56 12.46 32.83
C ASN A 787 -14.64 11.40 33.44
N TYR A 788 -13.36 11.48 33.08
CA TYR A 788 -12.30 10.73 33.72
C TYR A 788 -11.81 11.53 34.93
N GLU A 789 -12.46 11.37 36.09
CA GLU A 789 -11.70 11.52 37.34
C GLU A 789 -10.91 10.21 37.55
N THR A 790 -9.95 10.00 36.67
CA THR A 790 -9.07 8.84 36.63
C THR A 790 -8.05 8.87 37.76
N ASP A 791 -7.59 7.68 38.16
CA ASP A 791 -6.40 7.57 39.01
C ASP A 791 -5.25 8.36 38.37
N LEU A 792 -4.43 9.02 39.17
CA LEU A 792 -3.36 9.92 38.67
C LEU A 792 -2.39 9.23 37.70
N ASP A 793 -2.29 7.91 37.74
CA ASP A 793 -1.49 7.08 36.83
C ASP A 793 -2.14 6.97 35.43
N GLU A 794 -3.46 7.10 35.39
CA GLU A 794 -4.31 7.02 34.21
C GLU A 794 -4.53 8.42 33.62
N LEU A 795 -4.64 9.48 34.44
CA LEU A 795 -4.54 10.91 34.04
C LEU A 795 -3.19 11.26 33.38
N MET A 796 -2.12 10.52 33.68
CA MET A 796 -0.81 10.67 33.05
C MET A 796 -0.76 10.12 31.62
N LEU A 797 -1.60 9.14 31.32
CA LEU A 797 -1.80 8.60 29.98
C LEU A 797 -2.95 9.31 29.25
N GLU A 798 -3.99 9.75 29.96
CA GLU A 798 -5.15 10.46 29.43
C GLU A 798 -4.90 11.94 29.22
N SER A 799 -4.09 12.65 30.02
CA SER A 799 -3.66 14.01 29.65
C SER A 799 -2.74 14.04 28.41
N VAL A 800 -2.22 12.88 27.98
CA VAL A 800 -1.53 12.72 26.70
C VAL A 800 -2.52 12.46 25.56
N ILE A 801 -3.73 11.96 25.85
CA ILE A 801 -4.79 11.61 24.90
C ILE A 801 -5.82 12.74 24.77
N ASN A 802 -6.17 13.46 25.84
CA ASN A 802 -7.18 14.52 25.86
C ASN A 802 -6.61 15.90 25.47
N ASP A 803 -5.28 16.05 25.43
CA ASP A 803 -4.59 17.22 24.83
C ASP A 803 -4.32 17.02 23.31
N LEU A 804 -4.69 15.87 22.72
CA LEU A 804 -4.70 15.59 21.27
C LEU A 804 -6.08 15.90 20.68
#